data_AF-A0A0Q9KKI1-F1
#
_entry.id   AF-A0A0Q9KKI1-F1
#
_cell.length_a   1.000
_cell.length_b   1.000
_cell.length_c   1.000
_cell.angle_alpha   90.00
_cell.angle_beta   90.00
_cell.angle_gamma   90.00
#
_symmetry.space_group_name_H-M   'P 1'
#
loop_
_entity.id
_entity.type
_entity.pdbx_description
1 polymer ?
#
loop_
_entity_poly.entity_id
_entity_poly.type
_entity_poly.pdbx_seq_one_letter_code
_entity_poly.pdbx_strand_id
1 'polypeptide(L)'
;MGGQHASGALGFYLALRLIGDMPVPSGSVQAVLPLDSCQTFLDALAPDSGVSETRRRADLLIVRVVGEEVTLAPVEIKFYGAGGEGGSLPGPGPEFAEPLEQLDATVSLLKKMQMERKRLRSNHLSHDAALWDSAMATLFEAGLRLSPNQDSGPDTVRDALEGLAQGNRTVALGRPLILFFKHQVDAGDEIETYREGSLDGHDVMSAYGAMAVRPRYALEEQAGAFDGEAQVLAKWASLVEWALTHPVREVDVGSRKPREAANSETESPRLDEEAGLGARFETDVRDTPVIVRSDLAGLPLTYRRTAGTRQEEEPGGAVSHSPDSSSSSSSSSPPPPPPPPLSSRPVPPAIFTGVDTGAAEVVSPIHETSSVASPPTGAESRETEAINHGVRFTVGSLPGSLAGQLGEYWPGNSETTQLNMGVVGDLGTGKTQLLKALMLNLRKVSREVQQDPVDCLVFDYKRDFQDKEFVDSVGATVWQPSRMPLNVLDLHEAYTKAAAYRRAAAFSTMLGRIYKGVGPVQRDALIAVIMGLYEQRSGAAPTLGEVLETYREEAAGDSVTSILNAFVLGEVFTEDRDEVISLDEAMRDTVLVIDLNSLGADSYTKNAIVVFYLDMFYERMKRMKKVPPRHTDDGVTVRNISSYLLVDEASNIMKYKFDVLDSLLKEGREFGVGTILSSQYLSHFKVQGANYAETLSTWFIHKVPNAIHTELSALGIKDANFDMAERIRGLKVHESLYRSDLSPTRFIREVPFWQLIAPE
;
A
#
# COMPACT_ATOMS: atom_id res chain seq x y z
N MET A 1 -9.71 -14.10 -15.41
CA MET A 1 -9.16 -13.97 -14.04
C MET A 1 -8.22 -15.16 -13.81
N GLY A 2 -7.14 -15.01 -13.04
CA GLY A 2 -6.19 -16.09 -12.78
C GLY A 2 -6.74 -17.12 -11.77
N GLY A 3 -6.40 -18.39 -11.95
CA GLY A 3 -7.00 -19.51 -11.19
C GLY A 3 -6.85 -19.43 -9.67
N GLN A 4 -5.71 -18.90 -9.17
CA GLN A 4 -5.46 -18.77 -7.73
C GLN A 4 -6.45 -17.85 -6.99
N HIS A 5 -6.93 -16.78 -7.66
CA HIS A 5 -7.95 -15.91 -7.07
C HIS A 5 -9.34 -16.60 -7.02
N ALA A 6 -9.63 -17.47 -7.99
CA ALA A 6 -10.87 -18.25 -7.99
C ALA A 6 -10.86 -19.35 -6.92
N SER A 7 -9.74 -20.05 -6.71
CA SER A 7 -9.62 -21.06 -5.65
C SER A 7 -9.69 -20.45 -4.25
N GLY A 8 -9.05 -19.30 -4.02
CA GLY A 8 -9.15 -18.57 -2.75
C GLY A 8 -10.58 -18.15 -2.43
N ALA A 9 -11.26 -17.49 -3.39
CA ALA A 9 -12.66 -17.08 -3.22
C ALA A 9 -13.62 -18.27 -2.99
N LEU A 10 -13.38 -19.40 -3.64
CA LEU A 10 -14.18 -20.62 -3.45
C LEU A 10 -13.96 -21.23 -2.06
N GLY A 11 -12.72 -21.33 -1.58
CA GLY A 11 -12.43 -21.77 -0.22
C GLY A 11 -13.09 -20.88 0.84
N PHE A 12 -13.01 -19.56 0.65
CA PHE A 12 -13.62 -18.58 1.54
C PHE A 12 -15.15 -18.69 1.58
N TYR A 13 -15.80 -18.88 0.42
CA TYR A 13 -17.24 -19.13 0.32
C TYR A 13 -17.65 -20.40 1.07
N LEU A 14 -16.93 -21.51 0.86
CA LEU A 14 -17.22 -22.80 1.50
C LEU A 14 -17.02 -22.74 3.03
N ALA A 15 -15.98 -22.05 3.50
CA ALA A 15 -15.72 -21.87 4.93
C ALA A 15 -16.82 -21.04 5.62
N LEU A 16 -17.20 -19.89 5.05
CA LEU A 16 -18.28 -19.07 5.62
C LEU A 16 -19.62 -19.81 5.67
N ARG A 17 -19.93 -20.64 4.66
CA ARG A 17 -21.10 -21.52 4.69
C ARG A 17 -21.01 -22.58 5.78
N LEU A 18 -19.93 -23.37 5.79
CA LEU A 18 -19.72 -24.42 6.80
C LEU A 18 -19.74 -23.91 8.23
N ILE A 19 -19.38 -22.65 8.50
CA ILE A 19 -19.49 -22.03 9.83
C ILE A 19 -20.89 -21.43 10.07
N GLY A 20 -21.50 -20.81 9.07
CA GLY A 20 -22.81 -20.14 9.17
C GLY A 20 -24.01 -21.09 9.22
N ASP A 21 -23.84 -22.34 8.78
CA ASP A 21 -24.88 -23.37 8.81
C ASP A 21 -24.74 -24.32 10.04
N MET A 22 -23.81 -24.05 10.98
CA MET A 22 -23.63 -24.87 12.19
C MET A 22 -24.66 -24.57 13.28
N PRO A 23 -25.12 -25.57 14.06
CA PRO A 23 -25.94 -25.33 15.23
C PRO A 23 -25.15 -24.57 16.32
N VAL A 24 -25.66 -23.41 16.74
CA VAL A 24 -25.11 -22.59 17.82
C VAL A 24 -25.75 -23.00 19.15
N PRO A 25 -24.99 -23.28 20.23
CA PRO A 25 -25.57 -23.70 21.51
C PRO A 25 -26.54 -22.68 22.11
N SER A 26 -27.69 -23.17 22.59
CA SER A 26 -28.76 -22.35 23.20
C SER A 26 -28.24 -21.43 24.30
N GLY A 27 -28.53 -20.13 24.20
CA GLY A 27 -28.05 -19.11 25.13
C GLY A 27 -26.65 -18.55 24.82
N SER A 28 -26.05 -18.95 23.69
CA SER A 28 -24.87 -18.27 23.12
C SER A 28 -25.22 -17.46 21.86
N VAL A 29 -24.30 -16.62 21.44
CA VAL A 29 -24.38 -15.85 20.18
C VAL A 29 -23.03 -15.97 19.47
N GLN A 30 -23.01 -16.26 18.17
CA GLN A 30 -21.78 -16.55 17.42
C GLN A 30 -21.69 -15.72 16.14
N ALA A 31 -20.63 -14.92 16.04
CA ALA A 31 -20.30 -14.11 14.87
C ALA A 31 -19.07 -14.66 14.15
N VAL A 32 -19.01 -14.46 12.83
CA VAL A 32 -17.84 -14.79 11.99
C VAL A 32 -17.33 -13.53 11.32
N LEU A 33 -16.02 -13.32 11.35
CA LEU A 33 -15.38 -12.07 10.93
C LEU A 33 -14.24 -12.33 9.93
N PRO A 34 -14.28 -11.73 8.72
CA PRO A 34 -13.13 -11.71 7.80
C PRO A 34 -12.00 -10.85 8.38
N LEU A 35 -10.89 -11.46 8.80
CA LEU A 35 -9.83 -10.79 9.57
C LEU A 35 -9.19 -9.62 8.82
N ASP A 36 -8.92 -9.78 7.53
CA ASP A 36 -8.42 -8.72 6.63
C ASP A 36 -9.31 -7.47 6.61
N SER A 37 -10.65 -7.65 6.66
CA SER A 37 -11.60 -6.52 6.67
C SER A 37 -11.77 -5.90 8.07
N CYS A 38 -11.34 -6.60 9.12
CA CYS A 38 -11.48 -6.17 10.50
C CYS A 38 -10.22 -5.47 11.05
N GLN A 39 -9.18 -5.34 10.22
CA GLN A 39 -7.85 -4.83 10.60
C GLN A 39 -7.89 -3.57 11.48
N THR A 40 -8.68 -2.56 11.10
CA THR A 40 -8.80 -1.29 11.85
C THR A 40 -9.38 -1.47 13.27
N PHE A 41 -10.27 -2.44 13.47
CA PHE A 41 -10.80 -2.76 14.80
C PHE A 41 -9.77 -3.53 15.64
N LEU A 42 -9.05 -4.48 15.04
CA LEU A 42 -8.03 -5.28 15.72
C LEU A 42 -6.85 -4.39 16.20
N ASP A 43 -6.42 -3.45 15.37
CA ASP A 43 -5.38 -2.47 15.74
C ASP A 43 -5.84 -1.54 16.86
N ALA A 44 -7.12 -1.11 16.85
CA ALA A 44 -7.69 -0.31 17.93
C ALA A 44 -7.82 -1.09 19.26
N LEU A 45 -7.99 -2.41 19.19
CA LEU A 45 -8.09 -3.30 20.36
C LEU A 45 -6.71 -3.80 20.85
N ALA A 46 -5.63 -3.60 20.09
CA ALA A 46 -4.25 -3.87 20.51
C ALA A 46 -3.25 -2.82 19.94
N PRO A 47 -3.23 -1.58 20.45
CA PRO A 47 -2.46 -0.48 19.87
C PRO A 47 -0.94 -0.72 19.86
N ASP A 48 -0.38 -1.19 20.97
CA ASP A 48 1.06 -1.52 21.11
C ASP A 48 1.43 -2.89 20.49
N SER A 49 0.64 -3.40 19.54
CA SER A 49 0.86 -4.74 19.01
C SER A 49 2.24 -4.90 18.34
N GLY A 50 2.72 -3.87 17.64
CA GLY A 50 3.96 -3.90 16.86
C GLY A 50 3.94 -4.83 15.64
N VAL A 51 2.86 -5.59 15.43
CA VAL A 51 2.71 -6.58 14.34
C VAL A 51 2.13 -5.91 13.08
N SER A 52 2.74 -4.79 12.67
CA SER A 52 2.28 -3.96 11.55
C SER A 52 2.67 -4.53 10.16
N GLU A 53 3.51 -5.57 10.11
CA GLU A 53 4.16 -6.01 8.86
C GLU A 53 4.04 -7.51 8.52
N THR A 54 3.45 -8.36 9.38
CA THR A 54 3.24 -9.78 9.00
C THR A 54 2.06 -9.93 8.03
N ARG A 55 2.37 -10.19 6.75
CA ARG A 55 1.40 -10.70 5.75
C ARG A 55 0.97 -12.16 6.01
N ARG A 56 1.04 -12.60 7.26
CA ARG A 56 0.76 -13.95 7.72
C ARG A 56 -0.15 -13.81 8.92
N ARG A 57 -1.44 -13.98 8.66
CA ARG A 57 -2.55 -13.98 9.60
C ARG A 57 -3.60 -14.97 9.08
N ALA A 58 -4.52 -15.39 9.95
CA ALA A 58 -5.62 -16.26 9.61
C ALA A 58 -6.68 -15.52 8.77
N ASP A 59 -7.45 -16.24 7.96
CA ASP A 59 -8.51 -15.69 7.12
C ASP A 59 -9.74 -15.20 7.92
N LEU A 60 -10.18 -15.99 8.90
CA LEU A 60 -11.41 -15.77 9.66
C LEU A 60 -11.17 -15.76 11.17
N LEU A 61 -12.05 -15.06 11.89
CA LEU A 61 -12.18 -15.11 13.35
C LEU A 61 -13.61 -15.51 13.71
N ILE A 62 -13.75 -16.59 14.47
CA ILE A 62 -15.01 -16.94 15.14
C ILE A 62 -15.02 -16.26 16.50
N VAL A 63 -16.11 -15.54 16.79
CA VAL A 63 -16.34 -14.87 18.08
C VAL A 63 -17.62 -15.41 18.68
N ARG A 64 -17.55 -16.08 19.82
CA ARG A 64 -18.75 -16.57 20.53
C ARG A 64 -18.86 -15.92 21.90
N VAL A 65 -20.03 -15.35 22.20
CA VAL A 65 -20.39 -14.85 23.54
C VAL A 65 -21.21 -15.91 24.26
N VAL A 66 -20.79 -16.29 25.47
CA VAL A 66 -21.47 -17.28 26.32
C VAL A 66 -21.43 -16.78 27.76
N GLY A 67 -22.58 -16.37 28.32
CA GLY A 67 -22.62 -15.78 29.66
C GLY A 67 -21.65 -14.59 29.79
N GLU A 68 -20.81 -14.57 30.82
CA GLU A 68 -19.81 -13.51 31.05
C GLU A 68 -18.50 -13.68 30.26
N GLU A 69 -18.43 -14.57 29.27
CA GLU A 69 -17.22 -14.82 28.47
C GLU A 69 -17.44 -14.51 26.98
N VAL A 70 -16.41 -13.96 26.33
CA VAL A 70 -16.33 -13.82 24.87
C VAL A 70 -15.06 -14.53 24.37
N THR A 71 -15.25 -15.62 23.62
CA THR A 71 -14.17 -16.49 23.15
C THR A 71 -13.84 -16.19 21.69
N LEU A 72 -12.55 -15.95 21.42
CA LEU A 72 -11.99 -15.60 20.11
C LEU A 72 -11.18 -16.78 19.56
N ALA A 73 -11.59 -17.38 18.43
CA ALA A 73 -10.89 -18.51 17.81
C ALA A 73 -10.58 -18.22 16.32
N PRO A 74 -9.29 -18.14 15.93
CA PRO A 74 -8.90 -17.87 14.55
C PRO A 74 -8.96 -19.14 13.68
N VAL A 75 -9.29 -18.98 12.40
CA VAL A 75 -9.43 -20.04 11.40
C VAL A 75 -8.68 -19.69 10.11
N GLU A 76 -7.76 -20.55 9.70
CA GLU A 76 -7.05 -20.48 8.42
C GLU A 76 -7.73 -21.37 7.37
N ILE A 77 -7.80 -20.92 6.11
CA ILE A 77 -8.44 -21.62 5.00
C ILE A 77 -7.43 -21.86 3.87
N LYS A 78 -7.19 -23.12 3.51
CA LYS A 78 -6.37 -23.47 2.33
C LYS A 78 -7.21 -24.20 1.28
N PHE A 79 -7.06 -23.83 0.01
CA PHE A 79 -7.72 -24.49 -1.12
C PHE A 79 -6.71 -24.92 -2.18
N TYR A 80 -6.65 -26.22 -2.48
CA TYR A 80 -5.70 -26.83 -3.40
C TYR A 80 -6.38 -27.67 -4.51
N GLY A 81 -5.67 -27.85 -5.63
CA GLY A 81 -6.02 -28.84 -6.66
C GLY A 81 -7.01 -28.39 -7.73
N ALA A 82 -7.22 -27.09 -7.94
CA ALA A 82 -8.10 -26.57 -9.01
C ALA A 82 -7.58 -26.80 -10.47
N GLY A 83 -6.51 -27.59 -10.65
CA GLY A 83 -5.85 -27.84 -11.93
C GLY A 83 -4.51 -28.56 -11.82
N GLY A 84 -4.36 -29.52 -10.89
CA GLY A 84 -3.15 -30.32 -10.68
C GLY A 84 -3.51 -31.74 -10.26
N GLU A 85 -2.56 -32.67 -10.35
CA GLU A 85 -2.76 -34.12 -10.16
C GLU A 85 -3.20 -34.51 -8.74
N GLY A 86 -3.77 -35.71 -8.61
CA GLY A 86 -4.33 -36.24 -7.37
C GLY A 86 -3.30 -36.68 -6.32
N GLY A 87 -3.78 -36.78 -5.07
CA GLY A 87 -3.05 -37.30 -3.91
C GLY A 87 -3.93 -37.25 -2.66
N SER A 88 -3.57 -37.96 -1.59
CA SER A 88 -4.34 -38.03 -0.32
C SER A 88 -4.76 -36.66 0.25
N LEU A 89 -5.73 -36.64 1.16
CA LEU A 89 -6.03 -35.42 1.93
C LEU A 89 -4.78 -34.98 2.75
N PRO A 90 -4.63 -33.67 3.01
CA PRO A 90 -3.49 -33.14 3.76
C PRO A 90 -3.64 -33.43 5.27
N GLY A 91 -2.67 -34.15 5.83
CA GLY A 91 -2.56 -34.43 7.26
C GLY A 91 -1.41 -33.69 7.96
N PRO A 92 -1.36 -33.73 9.31
CA PRO A 92 -0.35 -33.03 10.12
C PRO A 92 1.08 -33.30 9.66
N GLY A 93 1.76 -32.25 9.18
CA GLY A 93 3.03 -32.36 8.47
C GLY A 93 3.43 -31.04 7.79
N PRO A 94 4.34 -31.07 6.80
CA PRO A 94 4.89 -29.86 6.18
C PRO A 94 3.84 -28.92 5.55
N GLU A 95 2.74 -29.46 5.03
CA GLU A 95 1.63 -28.67 4.44
C GLU A 95 0.90 -27.80 5.48
N PHE A 96 1.06 -28.08 6.78
CA PHE A 96 0.44 -27.32 7.87
C PHE A 96 1.36 -26.20 8.39
N ALA A 97 2.64 -26.14 8.00
CA ALA A 97 3.61 -25.21 8.56
C ALA A 97 3.26 -23.72 8.31
N GLU A 98 2.88 -23.37 7.08
CA GLU A 98 2.43 -22.01 6.73
C GLU A 98 1.10 -21.65 7.43
N PRO A 99 0.04 -22.50 7.39
CA PRO A 99 -1.16 -22.31 8.21
C PRO A 99 -0.90 -22.06 9.69
N LEU A 100 -0.02 -22.85 10.31
CA LEU A 100 0.30 -22.71 11.74
C LEU A 100 1.06 -21.42 12.05
N GLU A 101 1.91 -20.93 11.15
CA GLU A 101 2.58 -19.63 11.28
C GLU A 101 1.56 -18.47 11.20
N GLN A 102 0.59 -18.55 10.28
CA GLN A 102 -0.51 -17.58 10.17
C GLN A 102 -1.41 -17.57 11.41
N LEU A 103 -1.68 -18.74 11.97
CA LEU A 103 -2.45 -18.89 13.21
C LEU A 103 -1.67 -18.38 14.43
N ASP A 104 -0.38 -18.67 14.58
CA ASP A 104 0.43 -18.15 15.70
C ASP A 104 0.54 -16.62 15.66
N ALA A 105 0.77 -16.02 14.49
CA ALA A 105 0.79 -14.56 14.35
C ALA A 105 -0.56 -13.92 14.73
N THR A 106 -1.67 -14.59 14.43
CA THR A 106 -3.02 -14.13 14.79
C THR A 106 -3.31 -14.33 16.28
N VAL A 107 -2.97 -15.48 16.84
CA VAL A 107 -3.05 -15.77 18.27
C VAL A 107 -2.19 -14.80 19.07
N SER A 108 -1.02 -14.42 18.57
CA SER A 108 -0.13 -13.40 19.16
C SER A 108 -0.72 -11.99 19.15
N LEU A 109 -1.61 -11.67 18.20
CA LEU A 109 -2.42 -10.43 18.23
C LEU A 109 -3.56 -10.54 19.24
N LEU A 110 -4.32 -11.65 19.24
CA LEU A 110 -5.44 -11.88 20.16
C LEU A 110 -4.98 -11.93 21.63
N LYS A 111 -3.79 -12.50 21.92
CA LYS A 111 -3.11 -12.42 23.23
C LYS A 111 -2.89 -10.97 23.66
N LYS A 112 -2.48 -10.08 22.75
CA LYS A 112 -2.26 -8.65 23.04
C LYS A 112 -3.58 -7.90 23.28
N MET A 113 -4.64 -8.22 22.53
CA MET A 113 -6.00 -7.72 22.81
C MET A 113 -6.49 -8.12 24.22
N GLN A 114 -6.27 -9.39 24.61
CA GLN A 114 -6.63 -9.90 25.94
C GLN A 114 -5.84 -9.21 27.06
N MET A 115 -4.52 -9.07 26.91
CA MET A 115 -3.65 -8.35 27.87
C MET A 115 -4.02 -6.86 27.97
N GLU A 116 -4.31 -6.20 26.85
CA GLU A 116 -4.67 -4.78 26.84
C GLU A 116 -6.00 -4.53 27.57
N ARG A 117 -7.03 -5.34 27.30
CA ARG A 117 -8.30 -5.23 28.03
C ARG A 117 -8.10 -5.43 29.54
N LYS A 118 -7.23 -6.37 29.93
CA LYS A 118 -6.86 -6.64 31.32
C LYS A 118 -6.15 -5.43 31.97
N ARG A 119 -5.19 -4.81 31.27
CA ARG A 119 -4.49 -3.58 31.69
C ARG A 119 -5.44 -2.40 31.91
N LEU A 120 -6.40 -2.20 31.00
CA LEU A 120 -7.41 -1.16 31.11
C LEU A 120 -8.36 -1.41 32.30
N ARG A 121 -8.73 -2.67 32.56
CA ARG A 121 -9.55 -3.08 33.71
C ARG A 121 -8.82 -2.90 35.04
N SER A 122 -7.52 -3.17 35.13
CA SER A 122 -6.73 -3.06 36.37
C SER A 122 -6.43 -1.62 36.78
N ASN A 123 -6.24 -0.72 35.81
CA ASN A 123 -5.70 0.62 36.07
C ASN A 123 -6.77 1.68 36.40
N HIS A 124 -8.04 1.29 36.49
CA HIS A 124 -9.20 2.19 36.67
C HIS A 124 -9.31 3.33 35.62
N LEU A 125 -8.72 3.14 34.44
CA LEU A 125 -8.81 4.06 33.28
C LEU A 125 -10.18 3.92 32.61
N SER A 126 -11.22 4.44 33.27
CA SER A 126 -12.63 4.25 32.89
C SER A 126 -12.96 4.66 31.45
N HIS A 127 -12.36 5.73 30.95
CA HIS A 127 -12.60 6.24 29.59
C HIS A 127 -11.97 5.35 28.52
N ASP A 128 -10.69 4.99 28.68
CA ASP A 128 -9.97 4.13 27.73
C ASP A 128 -10.56 2.71 27.71
N ALA A 129 -10.97 2.19 28.88
CA ALA A 129 -11.70 0.94 28.99
C ALA A 129 -13.02 0.98 28.22
N ALA A 130 -13.84 2.02 28.40
CA ALA A 130 -15.12 2.18 27.69
C ALA A 130 -14.95 2.33 26.17
N LEU A 131 -13.85 2.95 25.71
CA LEU A 131 -13.52 3.02 24.28
C LEU A 131 -13.15 1.64 23.71
N TRP A 132 -12.34 0.85 24.44
CA TRP A 132 -12.01 -0.53 24.07
C TRP A 132 -13.26 -1.41 24.03
N ASP A 133 -14.10 -1.35 25.06
CA ASP A 133 -15.35 -2.11 25.17
C ASP A 133 -16.34 -1.74 24.05
N SER A 134 -16.44 -0.46 23.70
CA SER A 134 -17.23 0.01 22.55
C SER A 134 -16.69 -0.50 21.21
N ALA A 135 -15.36 -0.51 21.03
CA ALA A 135 -14.72 -1.05 19.83
C ALA A 135 -14.93 -2.57 19.70
N MET A 136 -14.89 -3.31 20.82
CA MET A 136 -15.14 -4.75 20.85
C MET A 136 -16.61 -5.09 20.56
N ALA A 137 -17.55 -4.31 21.11
CA ALA A 137 -18.98 -4.42 20.77
C ALA A 137 -19.23 -4.13 19.28
N THR A 138 -18.58 -3.10 18.72
CA THR A 138 -18.69 -2.74 17.30
C THR A 138 -18.13 -3.84 16.39
N LEU A 139 -16.99 -4.44 16.76
CA LEU A 139 -16.41 -5.58 16.05
C LEU A 139 -17.36 -6.79 16.06
N PHE A 140 -17.98 -7.09 17.20
CA PHE A 140 -18.97 -8.17 17.29
C PHE A 140 -20.23 -7.87 16.45
N GLU A 141 -20.76 -6.64 16.51
CA GLU A 141 -21.93 -6.22 15.73
C GLU A 141 -21.68 -6.33 14.21
N ALA A 142 -20.49 -5.95 13.74
CA ALA A 142 -20.09 -6.12 12.34
C ALA A 142 -20.14 -7.59 11.90
N GLY A 143 -19.69 -8.52 12.75
CA GLY A 143 -19.71 -9.95 12.48
C GLY A 143 -21.13 -10.54 12.48
N LEU A 144 -22.02 -10.05 13.35
CA LEU A 144 -23.44 -10.41 13.34
C LEU A 144 -24.13 -9.95 12.05
N ARG A 145 -23.84 -8.73 11.58
CA ARG A 145 -24.34 -8.21 10.30
C ARG A 145 -23.86 -9.00 9.08
N LEU A 146 -22.70 -9.66 9.18
CA LEU A 146 -22.17 -10.57 8.16
C LEU A 146 -22.67 -12.02 8.30
N SER A 147 -23.26 -12.38 9.45
CA SER A 147 -23.69 -13.74 9.82
C SER A 147 -25.21 -13.77 10.09
N PRO A 148 -26.08 -13.54 9.08
CA PRO A 148 -27.50 -13.26 9.28
C PRO A 148 -28.32 -14.48 9.76
N ASN A 149 -27.81 -15.70 9.62
CA ASN A 149 -28.42 -16.91 10.16
C ASN A 149 -28.05 -17.07 11.64
N GLN A 150 -28.72 -16.33 12.53
CA GLN A 150 -28.64 -16.53 13.99
C GLN A 150 -29.90 -17.25 14.48
N ASP A 151 -29.76 -18.45 15.04
CA ASP A 151 -30.83 -19.08 15.83
C ASP A 151 -31.01 -18.42 17.22
N SER A 152 -30.04 -17.57 17.61
CA SER A 152 -30.05 -16.82 18.87
C SER A 152 -31.14 -15.72 18.85
N GLY A 153 -32.05 -15.77 19.82
CA GLY A 153 -33.15 -14.80 19.94
C GLY A 153 -32.68 -13.35 20.13
N PRO A 154 -33.49 -12.35 19.74
CA PRO A 154 -33.09 -10.94 19.73
C PRO A 154 -32.71 -10.39 21.10
N ASP A 155 -33.35 -10.88 22.18
CA ASP A 155 -32.96 -10.56 23.55
C ASP A 155 -31.54 -11.06 23.87
N THR A 156 -31.19 -12.29 23.49
CA THR A 156 -29.85 -12.85 23.71
C THR A 156 -28.78 -12.08 22.92
N VAL A 157 -29.10 -11.61 21.71
CA VAL A 157 -28.21 -10.78 20.89
C VAL A 157 -28.02 -9.39 21.52
N ARG A 158 -29.10 -8.74 21.99
CA ARG A 158 -29.02 -7.47 22.72
C ARG A 158 -28.17 -7.61 23.98
N ASP A 159 -28.48 -8.60 24.82
CA ASP A 159 -27.78 -8.83 26.09
C ASP A 159 -26.29 -9.13 25.86
N ALA A 160 -25.93 -9.82 24.77
CA ALA A 160 -24.54 -10.03 24.36
C ALA A 160 -23.83 -8.70 24.02
N LEU A 161 -24.44 -7.86 23.16
CA LEU A 161 -23.90 -6.56 22.74
C LEU A 161 -23.81 -5.55 23.90
N GLU A 162 -24.86 -5.44 24.72
CA GLU A 162 -24.87 -4.59 25.92
C GLU A 162 -23.78 -5.02 26.91
N GLY A 163 -23.65 -6.33 27.15
CA GLY A 163 -22.61 -6.85 28.03
C GLY A 163 -21.19 -6.58 27.52
N LEU A 164 -20.96 -6.60 26.20
CA LEU A 164 -19.68 -6.21 25.60
C LEU A 164 -19.44 -4.70 25.76
N ALA A 165 -20.41 -3.85 25.39
CA ALA A 165 -20.27 -2.39 25.45
C ALA A 165 -20.13 -1.84 26.88
N GLN A 166 -20.72 -2.53 27.87
CA GLN A 166 -20.54 -2.23 29.30
C GLN A 166 -19.24 -2.80 29.89
N GLY A 167 -18.47 -3.57 29.12
CA GLY A 167 -17.23 -4.19 29.59
C GLY A 167 -17.40 -5.39 30.53
N ASN A 168 -18.61 -5.93 30.63
CA ASN A 168 -19.01 -7.01 31.53
C ASN A 168 -18.71 -8.42 30.99
N ARG A 169 -18.02 -8.55 29.85
CA ARG A 169 -17.53 -9.84 29.31
C ARG A 169 -16.02 -9.96 29.47
N THR A 170 -15.55 -11.14 29.86
CA THR A 170 -14.11 -11.48 29.93
C THR A 170 -13.67 -12.05 28.58
N VAL A 171 -12.55 -11.54 28.04
CA VAL A 171 -11.97 -12.01 26.78
C VAL A 171 -11.20 -13.32 27.00
N ALA A 172 -11.54 -14.36 26.25
CA ALA A 172 -10.91 -15.66 26.29
C ALA A 172 -10.46 -16.09 24.88
N LEU A 173 -9.44 -16.95 24.79
CA LEU A 173 -8.85 -17.34 23.51
C LEU A 173 -9.12 -18.81 23.23
N GLY A 174 -9.94 -19.09 22.22
CA GLY A 174 -10.21 -20.44 21.74
C GLY A 174 -9.00 -21.03 21.01
N ARG A 175 -9.00 -22.36 20.83
CA ARG A 175 -7.93 -23.05 20.11
C ARG A 175 -7.97 -22.71 18.61
N PRO A 176 -6.81 -22.57 17.94
CA PRO A 176 -6.73 -22.26 16.52
C PRO A 176 -7.23 -23.42 15.65
N LEU A 177 -7.77 -23.08 14.47
CA LEU A 177 -8.36 -24.02 13.52
C LEU A 177 -7.78 -23.88 12.10
N ILE A 178 -7.65 -24.99 11.38
CA ILE A 178 -7.33 -25.01 9.95
C ILE A 178 -8.43 -25.75 9.17
N LEU A 179 -8.83 -25.21 8.02
CA LEU A 179 -9.79 -25.81 7.10
C LEU A 179 -9.17 -25.98 5.71
N PHE A 180 -8.84 -27.22 5.34
CA PHE A 180 -8.28 -27.58 4.04
C PHE A 180 -9.36 -28.10 3.08
N PHE A 181 -9.36 -27.55 1.87
CA PHE A 181 -10.15 -27.99 0.74
C PHE A 181 -9.23 -28.55 -0.36
N LYS A 182 -9.36 -29.83 -0.75
CA LYS A 182 -8.53 -30.45 -1.82
C LYS A 182 -9.41 -31.11 -2.87
N HIS A 183 -9.28 -30.68 -4.13
CA HIS A 183 -10.21 -31.09 -5.20
C HIS A 183 -9.90 -32.47 -5.82
N GLN A 184 -8.65 -32.76 -6.17
CA GLN A 184 -8.24 -34.09 -6.64
C GLN A 184 -7.63 -34.90 -5.49
N VAL A 185 -8.26 -36.03 -5.18
CA VAL A 185 -7.84 -36.98 -4.13
C VAL A 185 -8.16 -38.41 -4.58
N ASP A 186 -7.23 -39.34 -4.36
CA ASP A 186 -7.37 -40.75 -4.76
C ASP A 186 -8.52 -41.48 -4.05
N ALA A 187 -8.86 -42.69 -4.48
CA ALA A 187 -9.88 -43.51 -3.80
C ALA A 187 -9.39 -43.93 -2.41
N GLY A 188 -10.08 -43.50 -1.36
CA GLY A 188 -9.61 -43.55 0.03
C GLY A 188 -10.37 -42.54 0.88
N ASP A 189 -9.68 -41.56 1.45
CA ASP A 189 -10.25 -40.67 2.47
C ASP A 189 -11.09 -39.51 1.91
N GLU A 190 -12.25 -39.26 2.53
CA GLU A 190 -13.25 -38.30 2.05
C GLU A 190 -13.34 -37.04 2.93
N ILE A 191 -13.21 -37.22 4.25
CA ILE A 191 -13.07 -36.18 5.27
C ILE A 191 -12.12 -36.67 6.36
N GLU A 192 -11.05 -35.93 6.64
CA GLU A 192 -10.17 -36.17 7.79
C GLU A 192 -10.29 -35.04 8.82
N THR A 193 -10.19 -35.38 10.11
CA THR A 193 -10.30 -34.43 11.24
C THR A 193 -9.24 -34.73 12.28
N TYR A 194 -8.44 -33.72 12.62
CA TYR A 194 -7.32 -33.84 13.54
C TYR A 194 -7.47 -32.89 14.73
N ARG A 195 -6.95 -33.33 15.88
CA ARG A 195 -6.68 -32.48 17.05
C ARG A 195 -5.29 -32.86 17.55
N GLU A 196 -4.33 -31.94 17.40
CA GLU A 196 -2.92 -32.18 17.75
C GLU A 196 -2.50 -31.26 18.91
N GLY A 197 -1.49 -31.69 19.68
CA GLY A 197 -0.96 -30.96 20.83
C GLY A 197 -1.58 -31.39 22.17
N SER A 198 -1.37 -30.57 23.21
CA SER A 198 -1.92 -30.78 24.55
C SER A 198 -2.76 -29.60 25.04
N LEU A 199 -3.91 -29.93 25.63
CA LEU A 199 -4.76 -28.98 26.34
C LEU A 199 -4.20 -28.59 27.73
N ASP A 200 -3.23 -29.34 28.25
CA ASP A 200 -2.56 -29.08 29.54
C ASP A 200 -1.70 -27.80 29.52
N GLY A 201 -1.49 -27.20 28.34
CA GLY A 201 -0.64 -26.03 28.14
C GLY A 201 -1.36 -24.68 28.29
N HIS A 202 -0.69 -23.74 28.98
CA HIS A 202 -1.09 -22.33 29.11
C HIS A 202 -0.90 -21.48 27.83
N ASP A 203 -0.43 -22.08 26.73
CA ASP A 203 -0.36 -21.42 25.43
C ASP A 203 -1.53 -21.87 24.54
N VAL A 204 -2.20 -20.92 23.90
CA VAL A 204 -3.24 -21.17 22.89
C VAL A 204 -2.74 -22.09 21.77
N MET A 205 -1.51 -21.88 21.29
CA MET A 205 -0.90 -22.71 20.24
C MET A 205 -0.47 -24.11 20.72
N SER A 206 -0.57 -24.43 22.02
CA SER A 206 -0.18 -25.77 22.53
C SER A 206 -1.06 -26.90 22.01
N ALA A 207 -2.22 -26.58 21.43
CA ALA A 207 -3.07 -27.52 20.71
C ALA A 207 -3.83 -26.79 19.59
N TYR A 208 -4.02 -27.46 18.44
CA TYR A 208 -4.79 -26.94 17.31
C TYR A 208 -5.73 -28.00 16.73
N GLY A 209 -6.78 -27.55 16.06
CA GLY A 209 -7.71 -28.42 15.32
C GLY A 209 -7.56 -28.24 13.82
N ALA A 210 -7.78 -29.30 13.04
CA ALA A 210 -7.84 -29.19 11.59
C ALA A 210 -8.89 -30.12 10.99
N MET A 211 -9.52 -29.69 9.89
CA MET A 211 -10.32 -30.55 9.02
C MET A 211 -9.84 -30.44 7.58
N ALA A 212 -9.69 -31.58 6.91
CA ALA A 212 -9.41 -31.68 5.49
C ALA A 212 -10.57 -32.38 4.78
N VAL A 213 -11.08 -31.77 3.71
CA VAL A 213 -12.30 -32.24 3.02
C VAL A 213 -12.24 -32.01 1.52
N ARG A 214 -12.88 -32.88 0.74
CA ARG A 214 -13.08 -32.64 -0.70
C ARG A 214 -14.21 -31.61 -0.91
N PRO A 215 -14.03 -30.56 -1.74
CA PRO A 215 -15.05 -29.52 -1.97
C PRO A 215 -16.45 -30.03 -2.34
N ARG A 216 -16.56 -31.22 -2.95
CA ARG A 216 -17.86 -31.81 -3.31
C ARG A 216 -18.80 -31.98 -2.12
N TYR A 217 -18.31 -32.50 -1.00
CA TYR A 217 -19.16 -32.80 0.16
C TYR A 217 -19.71 -31.54 0.81
N ALA A 218 -18.88 -30.50 0.92
CA ALA A 218 -19.29 -29.19 1.41
C ALA A 218 -20.33 -28.49 0.49
N LEU A 219 -20.48 -28.94 -0.76
CA LEU A 219 -21.50 -28.47 -1.72
C LEU A 219 -22.73 -29.41 -1.78
N GLU A 220 -22.53 -30.72 -1.64
CA GLU A 220 -23.58 -31.74 -1.67
C GLU A 220 -24.43 -31.70 -0.38
N GLU A 221 -23.81 -31.45 0.78
CA GLU A 221 -24.50 -31.20 2.05
C GLU A 221 -25.31 -29.88 2.01
N GLN A 222 -24.78 -28.82 1.37
CA GLN A 222 -25.51 -27.56 1.09
C GLN A 222 -26.70 -27.77 0.14
N ALA A 223 -26.61 -28.71 -0.80
CA ALA A 223 -27.67 -28.97 -1.78
C ALA A 223 -28.84 -29.81 -1.21
N GLY A 224 -28.71 -30.36 -0.01
CA GLY A 224 -29.67 -31.31 0.56
C GLY A 224 -29.80 -32.61 -0.25
N ALA A 225 -28.83 -32.90 -1.12
CA ALA A 225 -28.87 -33.97 -2.12
C ALA A 225 -28.05 -35.21 -1.70
N PHE A 226 -27.93 -35.43 -0.38
CA PHE A 226 -26.88 -36.25 0.20
C PHE A 226 -27.34 -37.67 0.60
N ASP A 227 -26.59 -38.69 0.18
CA ASP A 227 -26.94 -40.12 0.32
C ASP A 227 -25.71 -40.97 0.70
N GLY A 228 -25.17 -40.78 1.92
CA GLY A 228 -24.21 -41.71 2.53
C GLY A 228 -23.08 -41.09 3.39
N GLU A 229 -23.04 -41.46 4.67
CA GLU A 229 -21.93 -41.36 5.66
C GLU A 229 -21.17 -40.02 5.92
N ALA A 230 -20.88 -39.18 4.93
CA ALA A 230 -19.92 -38.07 5.06
C ALA A 230 -20.50 -36.80 5.73
N GLN A 231 -20.58 -36.80 7.06
CA GLN A 231 -21.07 -35.69 7.89
C GLN A 231 -20.06 -34.52 8.01
N VAL A 232 -19.88 -33.68 6.97
CA VAL A 232 -18.89 -32.56 7.03
C VAL A 232 -19.30 -31.55 8.09
N LEU A 233 -20.56 -31.11 8.09
CA LEU A 233 -21.05 -30.09 9.02
C LEU A 233 -20.93 -30.54 10.48
N ALA A 234 -21.29 -31.79 10.81
CA ALA A 234 -21.19 -32.30 12.18
C ALA A 234 -19.73 -32.48 12.64
N LYS A 235 -18.84 -32.93 11.74
CA LYS A 235 -17.39 -33.03 12.00
C LYS A 235 -16.77 -31.65 12.25
N TRP A 236 -17.12 -30.66 11.44
CA TRP A 236 -16.65 -29.28 11.58
C TRP A 236 -17.20 -28.62 12.85
N ALA A 237 -18.51 -28.74 13.10
CA ALA A 237 -19.14 -28.23 14.32
C ALA A 237 -18.52 -28.84 15.59
N SER A 238 -18.23 -30.16 15.60
CA SER A 238 -17.52 -30.81 16.72
C SER A 238 -16.11 -30.24 16.94
N LEU A 239 -15.43 -29.82 15.88
CA LEU A 239 -14.09 -29.23 15.94
C LEU A 239 -14.12 -27.78 16.42
N VAL A 240 -15.06 -26.97 15.92
CA VAL A 240 -15.30 -25.59 16.39
C VAL A 240 -15.76 -25.58 17.84
N GLU A 241 -16.66 -26.48 18.23
CA GLU A 241 -17.12 -26.60 19.61
C GLU A 241 -15.97 -26.96 20.56
N TRP A 242 -15.11 -27.91 20.17
CA TRP A 242 -13.89 -28.23 20.93
C TRP A 242 -12.99 -27.00 21.10
N ALA A 243 -12.77 -26.23 20.04
CA ALA A 243 -11.91 -25.04 20.07
C ALA A 243 -12.45 -23.93 20.98
N LEU A 244 -13.78 -23.74 21.02
CA LEU A 244 -14.44 -22.69 21.80
C LEU A 244 -14.72 -23.11 23.26
N THR A 245 -14.84 -24.41 23.56
CA THR A 245 -15.08 -24.94 24.92
C THR A 245 -13.81 -25.20 25.74
N HIS A 246 -12.63 -25.17 25.12
CA HIS A 246 -11.33 -25.32 25.79
C HIS A 246 -10.45 -24.05 25.68
N PRO A 247 -10.99 -22.85 26.00
CA PRO A 247 -10.24 -21.61 25.81
C PRO A 247 -9.11 -21.46 26.84
N VAL A 248 -8.02 -20.84 26.42
CA VAL A 248 -6.94 -20.45 27.31
C VAL A 248 -7.29 -19.11 27.96
N ARG A 249 -7.28 -19.13 29.30
CA ARG A 249 -7.38 -17.95 30.17
C ARG A 249 -6.00 -17.68 30.77
N GLU A 250 -5.55 -16.43 30.75
CA GLU A 250 -4.31 -16.06 31.43
C GLU A 250 -4.53 -16.06 32.96
N VAL A 251 -3.71 -16.82 33.69
CA VAL A 251 -3.76 -16.90 35.16
C VAL A 251 -3.12 -15.64 35.76
N ASP A 252 -3.75 -15.05 36.78
CA ASP A 252 -3.16 -13.94 37.52
C ASP A 252 -1.92 -14.37 38.31
N VAL A 253 -0.74 -13.97 37.82
CA VAL A 253 0.55 -14.18 38.49
C VAL A 253 0.68 -13.19 39.65
N GLY A 254 0.03 -13.52 40.77
CA GLY A 254 0.08 -12.74 42.00
C GLY A 254 1.51 -12.59 42.56
N SER A 255 2.04 -11.37 42.47
CA SER A 255 3.12 -10.84 43.32
C SER A 255 4.35 -11.74 43.54
N ARG A 256 5.26 -11.79 42.56
CA ARG A 256 6.70 -11.98 42.82
C ARG A 256 7.49 -10.84 42.20
N LYS A 257 8.31 -10.15 43.01
CA LYS A 257 9.21 -9.09 42.53
C LYS A 257 10.23 -9.68 41.55
N PRO A 258 10.54 -9.00 40.43
CA PRO A 258 11.75 -9.28 39.67
C PRO A 258 12.98 -9.16 40.56
N ARG A 259 13.99 -10.01 40.34
CA ARG A 259 15.33 -9.84 40.92
C ARG A 259 16.17 -9.07 39.90
N GLU A 260 16.85 -8.02 40.34
CA GLU A 260 17.71 -7.21 39.48
C GLU A 260 18.90 -8.04 38.99
N ALA A 261 19.18 -7.98 37.69
CA ALA A 261 20.38 -8.56 37.09
C ALA A 261 21.47 -7.47 37.03
N ALA A 262 22.39 -7.49 38.01
CA ALA A 262 23.57 -6.63 38.03
C ALA A 262 24.82 -7.43 37.64
N ASN A 263 25.77 -6.75 36.97
CA ASN A 263 27.00 -7.35 36.47
C ASN A 263 27.95 -7.76 37.61
N SER A 264 28.60 -8.91 37.48
CA SER A 264 30.03 -9.07 37.83
C SER A 264 30.60 -10.37 37.25
N GLU A 265 31.75 -10.30 36.61
CA GLU A 265 32.61 -11.46 36.35
C GLU A 265 33.39 -11.86 37.62
N THR A 266 33.97 -13.06 37.60
CA THR A 266 35.11 -13.52 38.44
C THR A 266 34.86 -13.97 39.90
N GLU A 267 35.81 -14.81 40.36
CA GLU A 267 36.09 -15.26 41.74
C GLU A 267 35.09 -16.16 42.49
N SER A 268 35.30 -17.47 42.35
CA SER A 268 35.24 -18.41 43.49
C SER A 268 36.50 -18.27 44.37
N PRO A 269 36.62 -18.87 45.59
CA PRO A 269 35.64 -19.69 46.32
C PRO A 269 35.50 -19.32 47.83
N ARG A 270 34.58 -19.99 48.56
CA ARG A 270 34.91 -20.73 49.81
C ARG A 270 33.74 -21.58 50.33
N LEU A 271 34.06 -22.48 51.25
CA LEU A 271 33.18 -23.43 51.93
C LEU A 271 32.90 -22.97 53.38
N ASP A 272 32.24 -23.84 54.15
CA ASP A 272 32.16 -23.86 55.62
C ASP A 272 31.18 -22.82 56.23
N GLU A 273 30.34 -23.14 57.24
CA GLU A 273 30.01 -24.43 57.88
C GLU A 273 28.62 -24.35 58.57
N GLU A 274 28.03 -25.52 58.90
CA GLU A 274 27.07 -25.89 59.99
C GLU A 274 26.18 -24.86 60.75
N ALA A 275 25.01 -25.20 61.33
CA ALA A 275 24.17 -26.42 61.38
C ALA A 275 22.74 -26.05 61.86
N GLY A 276 21.76 -26.99 61.87
CA GLY A 276 20.43 -26.71 62.45
C GLY A 276 19.31 -27.74 62.18
N LEU A 277 19.36 -28.89 62.85
CA LEU A 277 18.45 -30.04 62.82
C LEU A 277 16.96 -29.80 62.39
N GLY A 278 16.51 -30.57 61.40
CA GLY A 278 15.70 -31.78 61.70
C GLY A 278 14.17 -31.72 61.69
N ALA A 279 13.56 -32.16 60.58
CA ALA A 279 12.40 -33.08 60.59
C ALA A 279 12.21 -33.75 59.20
N ARG A 280 11.99 -35.07 59.16
CA ARG A 280 11.55 -35.85 57.99
C ARG A 280 10.68 -37.02 58.46
N PHE A 281 10.00 -37.63 57.48
CA PHE A 281 9.00 -38.72 57.49
C PHE A 281 7.56 -38.21 57.36
N GLU A 282 6.88 -38.20 56.18
CA GLU A 282 6.65 -39.21 55.10
C GLU A 282 5.25 -39.84 55.25
N THR A 283 4.72 -40.43 54.16
CA THR A 283 3.40 -41.13 54.04
C THR A 283 2.13 -40.24 54.06
N ASP A 284 1.01 -40.57 53.39
CA ASP A 284 0.70 -41.41 52.19
C ASP A 284 -0.79 -41.22 51.77
N VAL A 285 -1.19 -41.69 50.57
CA VAL A 285 -2.55 -41.96 50.00
C VAL A 285 -3.71 -40.94 50.16
N ARG A 286 -4.35 -40.56 49.03
CA ARG A 286 -5.64 -41.13 48.54
C ARG A 286 -6.30 -40.40 47.36
N ASP A 287 -6.68 -41.17 46.34
CA ASP A 287 -7.85 -40.90 45.50
C ASP A 287 -9.15 -41.17 46.25
N THR A 288 -10.21 -40.40 45.98
CA THR A 288 -11.56 -40.90 45.64
C THR A 288 -12.46 -39.73 45.16
N PRO A 289 -13.52 -39.97 44.36
CA PRO A 289 -13.99 -38.98 43.38
C PRO A 289 -15.36 -38.34 43.66
N VAL A 290 -15.75 -37.39 42.79
CA VAL A 290 -17.16 -37.02 42.54
C VAL A 290 -17.49 -37.33 41.09
N ILE A 291 -18.63 -38.01 40.85
CA ILE A 291 -19.14 -38.37 39.52
C ILE A 291 -20.32 -37.47 39.18
N VAL A 292 -20.34 -36.92 37.95
CA VAL A 292 -21.57 -36.53 37.25
C VAL A 292 -21.55 -37.21 35.88
N ARG A 293 -22.67 -37.80 35.48
CA ARG A 293 -22.88 -38.37 34.14
C ARG A 293 -23.81 -37.46 33.33
N SER A 294 -23.51 -37.29 32.05
CA SER A 294 -24.46 -37.65 30.98
C SER A 294 -23.79 -37.58 29.59
N ASP A 295 -23.47 -38.76 29.07
CA ASP A 295 -24.01 -39.25 27.80
C ASP A 295 -24.06 -38.28 26.59
N LEU A 296 -23.05 -38.36 25.71
CA LEU A 296 -23.22 -38.29 24.26
C LEU A 296 -22.05 -39.01 23.58
N ALA A 297 -22.34 -39.88 22.61
CA ALA A 297 -21.37 -40.84 22.09
C ALA A 297 -21.39 -40.92 20.55
N GLY A 298 -20.22 -41.23 19.97
CA GLY A 298 -20.10 -41.69 18.58
C GLY A 298 -19.25 -40.80 17.68
N LEU A 299 -17.95 -41.09 17.61
CA LEU A 299 -17.09 -41.15 16.40
C LEU A 299 -15.64 -41.39 16.85
N PRO A 300 -14.83 -42.19 16.12
CA PRO A 300 -13.43 -42.42 16.49
C PRO A 300 -12.56 -41.20 16.12
N LEU A 301 -11.83 -40.65 17.09
CA LEU A 301 -10.77 -39.66 16.87
C LEU A 301 -9.43 -40.25 17.33
N THR A 302 -8.43 -40.19 16.45
CA THR A 302 -7.10 -40.77 16.66
C THR A 302 -6.21 -39.84 17.50
N TYR A 303 -6.11 -40.13 18.80
CA TYR A 303 -5.21 -39.43 19.72
C TYR A 303 -3.81 -40.07 19.74
N ARG A 304 -2.75 -39.28 19.47
CA ARG A 304 -1.36 -39.75 19.41
C ARG A 304 -0.51 -39.02 20.44
N ARG A 305 -0.08 -39.70 21.51
CA ARG A 305 0.73 -39.13 22.60
C ARG A 305 2.12 -39.75 22.60
N THR A 306 3.12 -39.03 22.10
CA THR A 306 4.51 -39.50 22.05
C THR A 306 5.25 -39.21 23.37
N ALA A 307 5.36 -40.22 24.23
CA ALA A 307 6.32 -40.27 25.32
C ALA A 307 7.34 -41.39 25.02
N GLY A 308 8.62 -41.05 24.88
CA GLY A 308 9.66 -41.98 24.44
C GLY A 308 10.68 -42.31 25.51
N THR A 309 10.74 -43.57 25.95
CA THR A 309 11.81 -44.09 26.81
C THR A 309 12.22 -45.52 26.46
N ARG A 310 13.49 -45.67 26.06
CA ARG A 310 14.40 -46.83 26.25
C ARG A 310 14.16 -48.16 25.51
N GLN A 311 15.27 -48.61 24.89
CA GLN A 311 15.84 -49.98 24.90
C GLN A 311 15.06 -51.08 24.13
N GLU A 312 15.70 -52.10 23.52
CA GLU A 312 17.13 -52.43 23.41
C GLU A 312 17.45 -53.24 22.12
N GLU A 313 18.66 -53.81 22.10
CA GLU A 313 19.20 -54.90 21.27
C GLU A 313 19.96 -54.54 19.96
N GLU A 314 21.25 -54.90 20.03
CA GLU A 314 22.31 -54.86 19.01
C GLU A 314 22.31 -56.23 18.23
N PRO A 315 23.20 -56.54 17.24
CA PRO A 315 24.66 -56.57 17.46
C PRO A 315 25.59 -56.24 16.27
N GLY A 316 26.78 -55.73 16.63
CA GLY A 316 28.06 -56.31 16.17
C GLY A 316 28.70 -55.77 14.89
N GLY A 317 29.80 -55.02 15.04
CA GLY A 317 30.64 -54.61 13.89
C GLY A 317 31.84 -53.72 14.23
N ALA A 318 32.80 -54.19 15.04
CA ALA A 318 33.97 -53.40 15.46
C ALA A 318 35.25 -53.71 14.67
N VAL A 319 35.96 -52.66 14.21
CA VAL A 319 37.42 -52.63 14.00
C VAL A 319 37.95 -51.22 14.38
N SER A 320 39.14 -51.15 14.97
CA SER A 320 39.83 -49.93 15.39
C SER A 320 40.61 -49.23 14.25
N HIS A 321 40.87 -47.92 14.37
CA HIS A 321 42.23 -47.38 14.58
C HIS A 321 42.29 -45.84 14.67
N SER A 322 43.06 -45.38 15.65
CA SER A 322 43.76 -44.07 15.68
C SER A 322 45.27 -44.37 15.79
N PRO A 323 46.20 -43.39 15.66
CA PRO A 323 46.02 -41.96 15.37
C PRO A 323 46.86 -41.51 14.14
N ASP A 324 46.92 -40.21 13.81
CA ASP A 324 48.08 -39.37 14.20
C ASP A 324 47.82 -37.87 13.94
N SER A 325 48.79 -37.05 14.30
CA SER A 325 48.71 -35.59 14.42
C SER A 325 49.45 -34.82 13.32
N SER A 326 49.01 -33.59 13.05
CA SER A 326 49.91 -32.45 12.88
C SER A 326 49.12 -31.13 12.85
N SER A 327 49.71 -30.07 13.42
CA SER A 327 49.12 -28.75 13.53
C SER A 327 49.77 -27.76 12.55
N SER A 328 48.97 -26.85 11.99
CA SER A 328 49.48 -25.62 11.40
C SER A 328 48.53 -24.46 11.68
N SER A 329 49.01 -23.46 12.39
CA SER A 329 48.27 -22.23 12.71
C SER A 329 48.35 -21.23 11.56
N SER A 330 47.24 -20.53 11.29
CA SER A 330 47.24 -19.29 10.52
C SER A 330 46.60 -18.18 11.36
N SER A 331 47.39 -17.15 11.67
CA SER A 331 46.99 -16.05 12.55
C SER A 331 46.20 -14.99 11.79
N SER A 332 45.04 -14.60 12.32
CA SER A 332 44.27 -13.47 11.83
C SER A 332 44.98 -12.13 12.10
N SER A 333 45.39 -11.41 11.05
CA SER A 333 45.89 -10.03 11.18
C SER A 333 44.76 -9.01 11.29
N PRO A 334 44.87 -7.98 12.16
CA PRO A 334 43.88 -6.91 12.25
C PRO A 334 44.00 -5.92 11.06
N PRO A 335 42.93 -5.16 10.74
CA PRO A 335 42.94 -4.18 9.65
C PRO A 335 43.78 -2.92 9.98
N PRO A 336 44.26 -2.20 8.95
CA PRO A 336 45.04 -0.97 9.13
C PRO A 336 44.17 0.23 9.57
N PRO A 337 44.74 1.22 10.28
CA PRO A 337 44.03 2.41 10.73
C PRO A 337 43.75 3.40 9.58
N PRO A 338 42.72 4.27 9.70
CA PRO A 338 42.39 5.27 8.69
C PRO A 338 43.41 6.42 8.60
N PRO A 339 43.52 7.10 7.46
CA PRO A 339 44.44 8.23 7.27
C PRO A 339 44.01 9.49 8.06
N PRO A 340 44.96 10.36 8.45
CA PRO A 340 44.69 11.56 9.23
C PRO A 340 43.99 12.67 8.39
N PRO A 341 43.23 13.58 9.03
CA PRO A 341 42.50 14.64 8.35
C PRO A 341 43.44 15.71 7.75
N LEU A 342 43.11 16.18 6.54
CA LEU A 342 43.77 17.32 5.93
C LEU A 342 43.40 18.61 6.67
N SER A 343 44.41 19.37 7.09
CA SER A 343 44.21 20.62 7.83
C SER A 343 43.99 21.81 6.89
N SER A 344 42.93 22.59 7.17
CA SER A 344 42.62 23.83 6.45
C SER A 344 43.62 24.95 6.80
N ARG A 345 44.10 25.69 5.79
CA ARG A 345 44.74 27.00 5.96
C ARG A 345 44.16 28.04 4.99
N PRO A 346 44.15 29.33 5.36
CA PRO A 346 43.26 30.32 4.77
C PRO A 346 43.82 31.00 3.50
N VAL A 347 42.91 31.51 2.69
CA VAL A 347 43.20 32.41 1.55
C VAL A 347 43.14 33.87 2.04
N PRO A 348 44.20 34.69 1.83
CA PRO A 348 44.15 36.14 2.09
C PRO A 348 43.52 36.91 0.90
N PRO A 349 42.93 38.09 1.13
CA PRO A 349 42.21 38.85 0.11
C PRO A 349 43.11 39.75 -0.75
N ALA A 350 42.64 40.10 -1.95
CA ALA A 350 43.22 41.13 -2.83
C ALA A 350 42.14 42.14 -3.28
N ILE A 351 42.54 43.41 -3.42
CA ILE A 351 41.66 44.59 -3.44
C ILE A 351 41.40 45.09 -4.89
N PHE A 352 40.36 45.90 -5.07
CA PHE A 352 40.14 46.88 -6.17
C PHE A 352 41.46 47.49 -6.73
N THR A 353 41.57 47.93 -7.99
CA THR A 353 40.77 48.97 -8.68
C THR A 353 40.90 48.88 -10.22
N GLY A 354 40.08 49.62 -10.98
CA GLY A 354 40.35 49.95 -12.39
C GLY A 354 39.10 50.35 -13.20
N VAL A 355 39.01 51.62 -13.64
CA VAL A 355 38.00 52.14 -14.57
C VAL A 355 38.72 53.02 -15.61
N ASP A 356 38.36 52.85 -16.89
CA ASP A 356 38.53 53.76 -18.05
C ASP A 356 38.54 52.90 -19.34
N THR A 357 38.15 53.35 -20.54
CA THR A 357 37.39 54.53 -21.01
C THR A 357 36.61 54.13 -22.27
N GLY A 358 35.54 54.86 -22.64
CA GLY A 358 34.80 54.62 -23.88
C GLY A 358 35.36 55.35 -25.10
N ALA A 359 35.25 54.73 -26.27
CA ALA A 359 35.37 55.36 -27.59
C ALA A 359 34.37 54.70 -28.56
N ALA A 360 33.86 55.45 -29.54
CA ALA A 360 32.81 55.03 -30.47
C ALA A 360 33.29 55.07 -31.93
N GLU A 361 32.34 55.07 -32.88
CA GLU A 361 32.53 55.35 -34.32
C GLU A 361 33.11 54.19 -35.19
N VAL A 362 32.72 53.99 -36.48
CA VAL A 362 31.73 54.67 -37.34
C VAL A 362 31.24 53.79 -38.52
N VAL A 363 29.91 53.81 -38.76
CA VAL A 363 29.14 53.75 -40.05
C VAL A 363 29.24 52.57 -41.06
N SER A 364 28.07 52.31 -41.66
CA SER A 364 27.67 51.43 -42.79
C SER A 364 28.12 52.01 -44.18
N PRO A 365 27.41 51.94 -45.36
CA PRO A 365 26.15 51.28 -45.79
C PRO A 365 26.36 50.30 -46.99
N ILE A 366 25.34 49.86 -47.75
CA ILE A 366 24.71 50.57 -48.91
C ILE A 366 23.30 49.97 -49.24
N HIS A 367 22.45 50.83 -49.80
CA HIS A 367 21.09 50.73 -50.40
C HIS A 367 20.46 49.34 -50.75
N GLU A 368 19.14 49.09 -50.67
CA GLU A 368 17.88 49.90 -50.76
C GLU A 368 17.27 50.06 -52.18
N THR A 369 15.99 49.70 -52.33
CA THR A 369 14.91 50.37 -53.11
C THR A 369 13.62 49.52 -53.02
N SER A 370 12.51 49.99 -52.39
CA SER A 370 11.44 50.91 -52.89
C SER A 370 10.33 50.23 -53.72
N SER A 371 9.05 50.62 -53.66
CA SER A 371 8.34 51.68 -52.91
C SER A 371 6.81 51.39 -52.79
N VAL A 372 6.16 51.62 -51.63
CA VAL A 372 5.34 52.80 -51.17
C VAL A 372 3.89 52.92 -51.69
N ALA A 373 2.92 52.93 -50.76
CA ALA A 373 1.75 53.85 -50.69
C ALA A 373 1.06 53.78 -49.31
N SER A 374 0.45 54.88 -48.83
CA SER A 374 -0.24 55.01 -47.51
C SER A 374 -1.24 56.19 -47.52
N PRO A 375 -2.03 56.49 -46.45
CA PRO A 375 -2.39 55.70 -45.25
C PRO A 375 -3.91 55.36 -45.29
N PRO A 376 -4.92 55.84 -44.50
CA PRO A 376 -4.98 56.73 -43.31
C PRO A 376 -5.66 56.15 -42.04
N THR A 377 -5.45 56.87 -40.92
CA THR A 377 -6.19 57.04 -39.66
C THR A 377 -7.57 56.38 -39.43
N GLY A 378 -7.75 55.73 -38.27
CA GLY A 378 -8.94 55.97 -37.42
C GLY A 378 -9.65 54.79 -36.72
N ALA A 379 -9.14 54.32 -35.58
CA ALA A 379 -9.94 53.75 -34.47
C ALA A 379 -9.08 53.68 -33.19
N GLU A 380 -9.67 54.00 -32.03
CA GLU A 380 -8.96 54.14 -30.75
C GLU A 380 -8.38 52.82 -30.23
N SER A 381 -7.05 52.77 -30.03
CA SER A 381 -6.41 51.77 -29.20
C SER A 381 -6.79 52.01 -27.74
N ARG A 382 -7.69 51.20 -27.18
CA ARG A 382 -7.89 51.12 -25.73
C ARG A 382 -6.65 50.51 -25.10
N GLU A 383 -5.74 51.35 -24.65
CA GLU A 383 -4.72 50.99 -23.66
C GLU A 383 -5.44 50.45 -22.43
N THR A 384 -5.50 49.13 -22.32
CA THR A 384 -5.96 48.44 -21.14
C THR A 384 -4.70 48.03 -20.41
N GLU A 385 -4.43 48.67 -19.27
CA GLU A 385 -3.26 48.35 -18.44
C GLU A 385 -3.35 46.87 -18.04
N ALA A 386 -2.47 46.04 -18.62
CA ALA A 386 -2.50 44.60 -18.47
C ALA A 386 -1.93 44.20 -17.10
N ILE A 387 -2.78 44.31 -16.07
CA ILE A 387 -2.40 44.12 -14.66
C ILE A 387 -1.75 42.75 -14.47
N ASN A 388 -0.46 42.75 -14.17
CA ASN A 388 0.40 41.60 -14.41
C ASN A 388 0.48 40.68 -13.18
N HIS A 389 -0.69 40.24 -12.69
CA HIS A 389 -0.83 39.39 -11.51
C HIS A 389 -0.14 38.00 -11.63
N GLY A 390 0.35 37.62 -12.82
CA GLY A 390 0.82 36.26 -13.10
C GLY A 390 -0.34 35.29 -13.27
N VAL A 391 -0.06 33.98 -13.25
CA VAL A 391 -1.08 32.95 -13.52
C VAL A 391 -2.11 32.89 -12.39
N ARG A 392 -3.24 33.59 -12.57
CA ARG A 392 -4.35 33.74 -11.64
C ARG A 392 -5.67 33.66 -12.38
N PHE A 393 -6.61 32.82 -11.93
CA PHE A 393 -7.94 32.71 -12.55
C PHE A 393 -9.01 32.21 -11.57
N THR A 394 -10.29 32.38 -11.97
CA THR A 394 -11.45 31.86 -11.23
C THR A 394 -11.66 30.37 -11.51
N VAL A 395 -11.85 29.57 -10.46
CA VAL A 395 -12.20 28.14 -10.53
C VAL A 395 -13.67 27.87 -10.20
N GLY A 396 -14.36 28.83 -9.56
CA GLY A 396 -15.80 28.73 -9.30
C GLY A 396 -16.37 29.92 -8.53
N SER A 397 -17.64 29.82 -8.13
CA SER A 397 -18.38 30.87 -7.40
C SER A 397 -19.15 30.27 -6.22
N LEU A 398 -19.45 31.07 -5.19
CA LEU A 398 -20.23 30.58 -4.05
C LEU A 398 -21.69 30.24 -4.47
N PRO A 399 -22.20 29.02 -4.19
CA PRO A 399 -23.58 28.66 -4.51
C PRO A 399 -24.60 29.61 -3.85
N GLY A 400 -25.31 30.40 -4.67
CA GLY A 400 -26.35 31.31 -4.22
C GLY A 400 -25.90 32.73 -3.82
N SER A 401 -24.61 33.10 -3.99
CA SER A 401 -24.19 34.49 -3.71
C SER A 401 -24.61 35.45 -4.83
N LEU A 402 -25.24 36.57 -4.45
CA LEU A 402 -25.30 37.77 -5.30
C LEU A 402 -23.88 38.36 -5.43
N ALA A 403 -23.22 38.07 -6.56
CA ALA A 403 -21.98 38.66 -7.07
C ALA A 403 -20.92 39.12 -6.03
N GLY A 404 -19.90 38.30 -5.77
CA GLY A 404 -18.68 38.80 -5.11
C GLY A 404 -17.69 37.77 -4.57
N GLN A 405 -18.13 36.56 -4.19
CA GLN A 405 -17.23 35.55 -3.61
C GLN A 405 -16.90 34.43 -4.60
N LEU A 406 -15.87 34.67 -5.39
CA LEU A 406 -15.27 33.70 -6.30
C LEU A 406 -14.30 32.78 -5.55
N GLY A 407 -14.11 31.55 -6.03
CA GLY A 407 -12.93 30.75 -5.74
C GLY A 407 -11.87 31.09 -6.77
N GLU A 408 -10.74 31.64 -6.34
CA GLU A 408 -9.60 31.96 -7.21
C GLU A 408 -8.45 30.99 -6.97
N TYR A 409 -7.74 30.63 -8.04
CA TYR A 409 -6.50 29.87 -8.00
C TYR A 409 -5.35 30.73 -8.53
N TRP A 410 -4.26 30.82 -7.77
CA TRP A 410 -3.11 31.68 -8.06
C TRP A 410 -1.79 30.94 -7.73
N PRO A 411 -1.45 29.88 -8.48
CA PRO A 411 -0.28 29.04 -8.22
C PRO A 411 1.03 29.83 -8.19
N GLY A 412 1.13 30.91 -8.98
CA GLY A 412 2.34 31.74 -9.04
C GLY A 412 2.66 32.52 -7.76
N ASN A 413 1.68 32.83 -6.90
CA ASN A 413 1.91 33.65 -5.70
C ASN A 413 2.93 32.99 -4.75
N SER A 414 3.90 33.77 -4.26
CA SER A 414 4.97 33.26 -3.42
C SER A 414 4.55 32.75 -2.04
N GLU A 415 3.38 33.17 -1.55
CA GLU A 415 2.75 32.68 -0.31
C GLU A 415 2.17 31.27 -0.48
N THR A 416 1.82 30.84 -1.70
CA THR A 416 1.40 29.48 -2.01
C THR A 416 2.55 28.50 -1.68
N THR A 417 2.32 27.59 -0.74
CA THR A 417 3.39 26.76 -0.14
C THR A 417 3.82 25.59 -1.02
N GLN A 418 2.90 25.01 -1.78
CA GLN A 418 3.14 23.98 -2.79
C GLN A 418 2.29 24.22 -4.03
N LEU A 419 2.75 23.79 -5.21
CA LEU A 419 2.01 23.88 -6.47
C LEU A 419 1.03 22.70 -6.68
N ASN A 420 1.07 21.71 -5.78
CA ASN A 420 0.38 20.43 -5.96
C ASN A 420 -1.08 20.47 -5.50
N MET A 421 -1.91 19.65 -6.15
CA MET A 421 -3.36 19.65 -6.00
C MET A 421 -3.92 18.23 -5.84
N GLY A 422 -4.82 18.05 -4.87
CA GLY A 422 -5.66 16.86 -4.75
C GLY A 422 -7.07 17.10 -5.28
N VAL A 423 -7.55 16.25 -6.18
CA VAL A 423 -8.93 16.30 -6.70
C VAL A 423 -9.64 15.00 -6.37
N VAL A 424 -10.74 15.08 -5.63
CA VAL A 424 -11.41 13.90 -5.04
C VAL A 424 -12.91 13.96 -5.28
N GLY A 425 -13.55 12.80 -5.43
CA GLY A 425 -14.98 12.70 -5.71
C GLY A 425 -15.35 11.36 -6.33
N ASP A 426 -16.60 10.96 -6.17
CA ASP A 426 -17.20 9.77 -6.80
C ASP A 426 -17.22 9.88 -8.35
N LEU A 427 -17.66 8.85 -9.05
CA LEU A 427 -17.87 8.87 -10.50
C LEU A 427 -19.01 9.84 -10.87
N GLY A 428 -18.89 10.50 -12.05
CA GLY A 428 -19.91 11.43 -12.55
C GLY A 428 -20.06 12.76 -11.77
N THR A 429 -19.24 13.01 -10.76
CA THR A 429 -19.38 14.18 -9.86
C THR A 429 -18.91 15.51 -10.44
N GLY A 430 -18.05 15.50 -11.45
CA GLY A 430 -17.53 16.72 -12.08
C GLY A 430 -16.02 16.70 -12.34
N LYS A 431 -15.24 15.87 -11.61
CA LYS A 431 -13.77 15.88 -11.61
C LYS A 431 -13.13 16.14 -12.97
N THR A 432 -13.43 15.32 -13.98
CA THR A 432 -12.86 15.44 -15.33
C THR A 432 -13.10 16.81 -15.97
N GLN A 433 -14.28 17.39 -15.77
CA GLN A 433 -14.65 18.70 -16.31
C GLN A 433 -13.95 19.85 -15.56
N LEU A 434 -13.68 19.69 -14.26
CA LEU A 434 -12.78 20.58 -13.52
C LEU A 434 -11.34 20.44 -14.03
N LEU A 435 -10.81 19.23 -14.15
CA LEU A 435 -9.42 18.99 -14.58
C LEU A 435 -9.15 19.62 -15.95
N LYS A 436 -10.06 19.43 -16.92
CA LYS A 436 -9.98 20.10 -18.22
C LYS A 436 -10.06 21.62 -18.12
N ALA A 437 -10.93 22.16 -17.26
CA ALA A 437 -11.05 23.61 -17.04
C ALA A 437 -9.78 24.21 -16.41
N LEU A 438 -9.19 23.53 -15.43
CA LEU A 438 -7.91 23.91 -14.82
C LEU A 438 -6.79 23.92 -15.86
N MET A 439 -6.69 22.89 -16.71
CA MET A 439 -5.68 22.82 -17.76
C MET A 439 -5.88 23.90 -18.82
N LEU A 440 -7.11 24.12 -19.30
CA LEU A 440 -7.43 25.20 -20.24
C LEU A 440 -7.04 26.58 -19.68
N ASN A 441 -7.39 26.87 -18.43
CA ASN A 441 -7.08 28.15 -17.80
C ASN A 441 -5.57 28.30 -17.49
N LEU A 442 -4.88 27.24 -17.06
CA LEU A 442 -3.41 27.24 -16.94
C LEU A 442 -2.74 27.56 -18.27
N ARG A 443 -3.15 26.88 -19.36
CA ARG A 443 -2.60 27.09 -20.71
C ARG A 443 -2.91 28.49 -21.24
N LYS A 444 -4.17 28.94 -21.16
CA LYS A 444 -4.61 30.25 -21.65
C LYS A 444 -3.92 31.39 -20.89
N VAL A 445 -4.06 31.44 -19.57
CA VAL A 445 -3.54 32.57 -18.78
C VAL A 445 -2.01 32.59 -18.77
N SER A 446 -1.33 31.43 -18.82
CA SER A 446 0.14 31.46 -18.95
C SER A 446 0.62 32.06 -20.27
N ARG A 447 -0.05 31.79 -21.41
CA ARG A 447 0.23 32.47 -22.70
C ARG A 447 0.04 33.98 -22.65
N GLU A 448 -0.74 34.49 -21.69
CA GLU A 448 -1.03 35.93 -21.51
C GLU A 448 -0.04 36.63 -20.55
N VAL A 449 0.59 35.92 -19.59
CA VAL A 449 1.32 36.53 -18.45
C VAL A 449 2.76 36.05 -18.22
N GLN A 450 3.27 35.12 -19.04
CA GLN A 450 4.65 34.63 -19.00
C GLN A 450 5.15 34.30 -20.42
N GLN A 451 6.48 34.25 -20.60
CA GLN A 451 7.11 34.10 -21.93
C GLN A 451 6.82 32.72 -22.54
N ASP A 452 7.11 31.67 -21.79
CA ASP A 452 6.84 30.29 -22.18
C ASP A 452 5.56 29.85 -21.45
N PRO A 453 4.55 29.29 -22.14
CA PRO A 453 3.33 28.82 -21.49
C PRO A 453 3.55 27.52 -20.72
N VAL A 454 2.57 27.14 -19.89
CA VAL A 454 2.61 25.89 -19.14
C VAL A 454 2.56 24.68 -20.10
N ASP A 455 3.56 23.81 -20.03
CA ASP A 455 3.49 22.47 -20.63
C ASP A 455 2.76 21.50 -19.69
N CYS A 456 2.03 20.50 -20.20
CA CYS A 456 1.40 19.49 -19.34
C CYS A 456 1.71 18.06 -19.77
N LEU A 457 1.93 17.16 -18.80
CA LEU A 457 1.95 15.71 -19.00
C LEU A 457 0.72 15.11 -18.31
N VAL A 458 -0.11 14.38 -19.07
CA VAL A 458 -1.33 13.73 -18.58
C VAL A 458 -1.20 12.22 -18.71
N PHE A 459 -1.47 11.50 -17.62
CA PHE A 459 -1.70 10.06 -17.65
C PHE A 459 -3.21 9.77 -17.64
N ASP A 460 -3.76 9.42 -18.82
CA ASP A 460 -5.18 9.17 -19.02
C ASP A 460 -5.51 7.68 -18.87
N TYR A 461 -5.97 7.30 -17.67
CA TYR A 461 -6.41 5.95 -17.34
C TYR A 461 -7.83 5.61 -17.82
N LYS A 462 -8.65 6.60 -18.16
CA LYS A 462 -10.10 6.44 -18.37
C LYS A 462 -10.60 6.77 -19.78
N ARG A 463 -9.69 7.23 -20.65
CA ARG A 463 -9.99 7.80 -21.97
C ARG A 463 -10.69 9.16 -21.91
N ASP A 464 -10.48 9.87 -20.82
CA ASP A 464 -11.20 11.08 -20.45
C ASP A 464 -10.61 12.35 -21.11
N PHE A 465 -9.39 12.31 -21.67
CA PHE A 465 -8.65 13.48 -22.16
C PHE A 465 -8.34 13.45 -23.67
N GLN A 466 -9.17 12.76 -24.45
CA GLN A 466 -8.93 12.44 -25.87
C GLN A 466 -9.99 12.98 -26.85
N ASP A 467 -11.00 13.70 -26.35
CA ASP A 467 -12.00 14.36 -27.19
C ASP A 467 -11.40 15.57 -27.94
N LYS A 468 -11.88 15.77 -29.16
CA LYS A 468 -11.39 16.84 -30.05
C LYS A 468 -11.55 18.24 -29.45
N GLU A 469 -12.64 18.48 -28.71
CA GLU A 469 -12.91 19.77 -28.07
C GLU A 469 -11.83 20.12 -27.04
N PHE A 470 -11.48 19.20 -26.15
CA PHE A 470 -10.34 19.35 -25.24
C PHE A 470 -9.02 19.50 -25.99
N VAL A 471 -8.73 18.59 -26.93
CA VAL A 471 -7.46 18.53 -27.66
C VAL A 471 -7.16 19.83 -28.40
N ASP A 472 -8.13 20.35 -29.16
CA ASP A 472 -8.00 21.63 -29.88
C ASP A 472 -7.81 22.80 -28.90
N SER A 473 -8.61 22.84 -27.82
CA SER A 473 -8.70 24.01 -26.93
C SER A 473 -7.46 24.23 -26.07
N VAL A 474 -6.70 23.18 -25.75
CA VAL A 474 -5.47 23.27 -24.94
C VAL A 474 -4.19 23.12 -25.76
N GLY A 475 -4.28 22.75 -27.04
CA GLY A 475 -3.14 22.31 -27.84
C GLY A 475 -2.54 21.03 -27.29
N ALA A 476 -3.33 19.94 -27.29
CA ALA A 476 -2.87 18.64 -26.84
C ALA A 476 -2.32 17.77 -27.98
N THR A 477 -1.39 16.89 -27.63
CA THR A 477 -0.95 15.77 -28.46
C THR A 477 -1.24 14.49 -27.70
N VAL A 478 -2.06 13.61 -28.27
CA VAL A 478 -2.37 12.29 -27.67
C VAL A 478 -1.41 11.26 -28.23
N TRP A 479 -0.65 10.61 -27.35
CA TRP A 479 0.18 9.46 -27.67
C TRP A 479 -0.44 8.20 -27.09
N GLN A 480 -0.50 7.15 -27.90
CA GLN A 480 -0.83 5.81 -27.44
C GLN A 480 0.47 5.06 -27.14
N PRO A 481 0.48 4.10 -26.19
CA PRO A 481 1.51 3.07 -25.98
C PRO A 481 1.78 2.14 -27.18
N SER A 482 1.99 2.69 -28.37
CA SER A 482 2.40 2.02 -29.59
C SER A 482 3.32 2.97 -30.36
N ARG A 483 4.53 2.49 -30.65
CA ARG A 483 5.68 3.17 -31.25
C ARG A 483 5.91 4.58 -30.71
N MET A 484 5.84 4.75 -29.39
CA MET A 484 6.14 6.03 -28.75
C MET A 484 7.59 6.46 -29.09
N PRO A 485 7.82 7.70 -29.57
CA PRO A 485 9.10 8.16 -30.09
C PRO A 485 10.08 8.56 -28.97
N LEU A 486 10.26 7.69 -27.98
CA LEU A 486 11.16 7.86 -26.83
C LEU A 486 11.95 6.58 -26.61
N ASN A 487 13.21 6.70 -26.15
CA ASN A 487 13.95 5.58 -25.61
C ASN A 487 14.20 5.75 -24.10
N VAL A 488 13.70 4.81 -23.30
CA VAL A 488 13.85 4.81 -21.83
C VAL A 488 15.29 4.55 -21.36
N LEU A 489 16.20 4.20 -22.27
CA LEU A 489 17.63 4.03 -22.01
C LEU A 489 18.49 5.19 -22.54
N ASP A 490 17.90 6.31 -22.97
CA ASP A 490 18.68 7.46 -23.42
C ASP A 490 19.44 8.13 -22.27
N LEU A 491 20.67 8.57 -22.58
CA LEU A 491 21.53 9.32 -21.69
C LEU A 491 21.35 10.82 -21.93
N HIS A 492 21.11 11.57 -20.85
CA HIS A 492 20.95 13.03 -20.90
C HIS A 492 22.26 13.80 -20.69
N GLU A 493 23.34 13.08 -20.37
CA GLU A 493 24.71 13.56 -20.28
C GLU A 493 25.58 12.83 -21.31
N ALA A 494 26.75 13.38 -21.65
CA ALA A 494 27.69 12.71 -22.54
C ALA A 494 28.08 11.33 -21.98
N TYR A 495 28.19 10.33 -22.86
CA TYR A 495 28.43 8.95 -22.44
C TYR A 495 29.65 8.81 -21.52
N THR A 496 29.41 8.22 -20.36
CA THR A 496 30.43 7.66 -19.47
C THR A 496 29.92 6.34 -18.94
N LYS A 497 30.82 5.41 -18.56
CA LYS A 497 30.41 4.16 -17.90
C LYS A 497 29.58 4.39 -16.63
N ALA A 498 29.81 5.50 -15.93
CA ALA A 498 29.03 5.88 -14.75
C ALA A 498 27.61 6.37 -15.09
N ALA A 499 27.43 7.12 -16.18
CA ALA A 499 26.12 7.56 -16.67
C ALA A 499 25.28 6.36 -17.16
N ALA A 500 25.89 5.51 -17.99
CA ALA A 500 25.30 4.26 -18.48
C ALA A 500 24.88 3.34 -17.31
N TYR A 501 25.75 3.15 -16.32
CA TYR A 501 25.44 2.34 -15.15
C TYR A 501 24.28 2.92 -14.33
N ARG A 502 24.23 4.25 -14.14
CA ARG A 502 23.09 4.91 -13.46
C ARG A 502 21.77 4.64 -14.19
N ARG A 503 21.71 4.83 -15.51
CA ARG A 503 20.47 4.59 -16.29
C ARG A 503 20.07 3.12 -16.27
N ALA A 504 21.02 2.19 -16.47
CA ALA A 504 20.78 0.76 -16.42
C ALA A 504 20.25 0.31 -15.04
N ALA A 505 20.87 0.77 -13.95
CA ALA A 505 20.47 0.46 -12.58
C ALA A 505 19.12 1.09 -12.21
N ALA A 506 18.82 2.29 -12.69
CA ALA A 506 17.52 2.94 -12.51
C ALA A 506 16.41 2.13 -13.20
N PHE A 507 16.55 1.84 -14.50
CA PHE A 507 15.61 1.01 -15.28
C PHE A 507 15.37 -0.36 -14.63
N SER A 508 16.45 -1.07 -14.29
CA SER A 508 16.40 -2.37 -13.61
C SER A 508 15.69 -2.31 -12.25
N THR A 509 15.90 -1.22 -11.49
CA THR A 509 15.20 -0.98 -10.21
C THR A 509 13.73 -0.67 -10.39
N MET A 510 13.34 0.09 -11.43
CA MET A 510 11.93 0.39 -11.74
C MET A 510 11.14 -0.87 -12.06
N LEU A 511 11.67 -1.73 -12.94
CA LEU A 511 11.06 -3.05 -13.22
C LEU A 511 10.91 -3.87 -11.93
N GLY A 512 11.95 -3.86 -11.08
CA GLY A 512 11.96 -4.52 -9.78
C GLY A 512 10.97 -4.00 -8.72
N ARG A 513 10.37 -2.80 -8.89
CA ARG A 513 9.28 -2.29 -8.03
C ARG A 513 7.89 -2.70 -8.54
N ILE A 514 7.75 -2.86 -9.85
CA ILE A 514 6.45 -3.05 -10.51
C ILE A 514 6.12 -4.54 -10.62
N TYR A 515 7.11 -5.34 -11.03
CA TYR A 515 6.94 -6.77 -11.29
C TYR A 515 7.49 -7.61 -10.15
N LYS A 516 6.57 -8.28 -9.43
CA LYS A 516 6.88 -9.22 -8.35
C LYS A 516 7.55 -10.48 -8.92
N GLY A 517 8.87 -10.44 -9.07
CA GLY A 517 9.63 -11.56 -9.63
C GLY A 517 10.97 -11.20 -10.25
N VAL A 518 11.39 -9.93 -10.26
CA VAL A 518 12.73 -9.51 -10.71
C VAL A 518 13.66 -9.40 -9.48
N GLY A 519 14.38 -10.48 -9.18
CA GLY A 519 15.31 -10.60 -8.05
C GLY A 519 16.71 -10.02 -8.34
N PRO A 520 17.61 -9.94 -7.32
CA PRO A 520 18.92 -9.29 -7.48
C PRO A 520 19.76 -9.82 -8.64
N VAL A 521 19.90 -11.15 -8.77
CA VAL A 521 20.68 -11.79 -9.85
C VAL A 521 20.23 -11.35 -11.25
N GLN A 522 18.92 -11.22 -11.45
CA GLN A 522 18.34 -10.80 -12.73
C GLN A 522 18.52 -9.30 -12.98
N ARG A 523 18.55 -8.50 -11.91
CA ARG A 523 18.85 -7.06 -12.01
C ARG A 523 20.30 -6.83 -12.40
N ASP A 524 21.21 -7.58 -11.81
CA ASP A 524 22.65 -7.49 -12.08
C ASP A 524 22.96 -7.96 -13.51
N ALA A 525 22.34 -9.06 -13.97
CA ALA A 525 22.43 -9.51 -15.36
C ALA A 525 21.86 -8.48 -16.35
N LEU A 526 20.67 -7.93 -16.08
CA LEU A 526 20.06 -6.89 -16.93
C LEU A 526 20.93 -5.63 -17.01
N ILE A 527 21.56 -5.23 -15.90
CA ILE A 527 22.51 -4.11 -15.88
C ILE A 527 23.76 -4.45 -16.70
N ALA A 528 24.29 -5.68 -16.59
CA ALA A 528 25.46 -6.12 -17.37
C ALA A 528 25.17 -6.11 -18.88
N VAL A 529 24.02 -6.63 -19.32
CA VAL A 529 23.59 -6.62 -20.73
C VAL A 529 23.46 -5.18 -21.26
N ILE A 530 22.75 -4.30 -20.54
CA ILE A 530 22.59 -2.90 -20.96
C ILE A 530 23.95 -2.18 -21.02
N MET A 531 24.84 -2.42 -20.06
CA MET A 531 26.20 -1.87 -20.04
C MET A 531 27.05 -2.36 -21.22
N GLY A 532 27.02 -3.67 -21.51
CA GLY A 532 27.71 -4.26 -22.65
C GLY A 532 27.24 -3.66 -23.98
N LEU A 533 25.93 -3.46 -24.13
CA LEU A 533 25.35 -2.82 -25.30
C LEU A 533 25.78 -1.35 -25.45
N TYR A 534 25.77 -0.52 -24.41
CA TYR A 534 26.32 0.85 -24.51
C TYR A 534 27.79 0.84 -24.96
N GLU A 535 28.61 -0.11 -24.49
CA GLU A 535 30.02 -0.21 -24.87
C GLU A 535 30.19 -0.63 -26.34
N GLN A 536 29.43 -1.62 -26.81
CA GLN A 536 29.39 -2.01 -28.24
C GLN A 536 28.94 -0.85 -29.14
N ARG A 537 27.93 -0.08 -28.69
CA ARG A 537 27.39 1.08 -29.41
C ARG A 537 28.22 2.36 -29.27
N SER A 538 29.44 2.29 -28.73
CA SER A 538 30.33 3.44 -28.51
C SER A 538 29.68 4.59 -27.72
N GLY A 539 28.75 4.25 -26.82
CA GLY A 539 28.03 5.18 -25.94
C GLY A 539 26.64 5.59 -26.39
N ALA A 540 26.20 5.26 -27.62
CA ALA A 540 24.81 5.45 -28.02
C ALA A 540 23.90 4.43 -27.30
N ALA A 541 22.65 4.83 -27.02
CA ALA A 541 21.73 3.98 -26.28
C ALA A 541 21.25 2.76 -27.10
N PRO A 542 21.13 1.58 -26.48
CA PRO A 542 20.40 0.46 -27.07
C PRO A 542 18.90 0.71 -27.02
N THR A 543 18.17 -0.03 -27.86
CA THR A 543 16.70 -0.11 -27.81
C THR A 543 16.26 -1.30 -26.94
N LEU A 544 14.97 -1.41 -26.63
CA LEU A 544 14.48 -2.51 -25.78
C LEU A 544 14.52 -3.86 -26.52
N GLY A 545 14.41 -3.88 -27.84
CA GLY A 545 14.62 -5.06 -28.68
C GLY A 545 16.04 -5.61 -28.58
N GLU A 546 17.07 -4.76 -28.66
CA GLU A 546 18.48 -5.18 -28.52
C GLU A 546 18.79 -5.73 -27.12
N VAL A 547 18.23 -5.10 -26.08
CA VAL A 547 18.33 -5.59 -24.70
C VAL A 547 17.62 -6.93 -24.53
N LEU A 548 16.42 -7.10 -25.11
CA LEU A 548 15.67 -8.35 -25.09
C LEU A 548 16.41 -9.48 -25.83
N GLU A 549 16.96 -9.20 -27.01
CA GLU A 549 17.68 -10.19 -27.81
C GLU A 549 18.94 -10.67 -27.08
N THR A 550 19.76 -9.74 -26.58
CA THR A 550 20.99 -10.07 -25.84
C THR A 550 20.70 -10.76 -24.50
N TYR A 551 19.71 -10.28 -23.74
CA TYR A 551 19.37 -10.88 -22.44
C TYR A 551 18.80 -12.31 -22.57
N ARG A 552 18.13 -12.63 -23.69
CA ARG A 552 17.67 -14.00 -23.97
C ARG A 552 18.81 -15.00 -24.16
N GLU A 553 20.00 -14.57 -24.61
CA GLU A 553 21.16 -15.46 -24.72
C GLU A 553 21.71 -15.84 -23.34
N GLU A 554 21.61 -14.96 -22.34
CA GLU A 554 22.07 -15.22 -20.97
C GLU A 554 21.02 -15.93 -20.09
N ALA A 555 19.74 -15.54 -20.18
CA ALA A 555 18.71 -15.88 -19.19
C ALA A 555 17.31 -16.18 -19.80
N ALA A 556 17.26 -16.99 -20.86
CA ALA A 556 16.03 -17.34 -21.57
C ALA A 556 14.88 -17.83 -20.67
N GLY A 557 13.73 -17.17 -20.78
CA GLY A 557 12.45 -17.64 -20.21
C GLY A 557 12.14 -17.18 -18.79
N ASP A 558 12.92 -16.25 -18.23
CA ASP A 558 12.70 -15.70 -16.89
C ASP A 558 11.64 -14.56 -16.85
N SER A 559 11.50 -13.94 -15.68
CA SER A 559 10.60 -12.81 -15.49
C SER A 559 11.04 -11.55 -16.26
N VAL A 560 12.33 -11.24 -16.36
CA VAL A 560 12.83 -10.06 -17.11
C VAL A 560 12.56 -10.21 -18.61
N THR A 561 12.82 -11.38 -19.19
CA THR A 561 12.46 -11.74 -20.57
C THR A 561 10.98 -11.53 -20.81
N SER A 562 10.14 -11.99 -19.86
CA SER A 562 8.67 -11.86 -19.95
C SER A 562 8.19 -10.40 -19.88
N ILE A 563 8.92 -9.54 -19.15
CA ILE A 563 8.65 -8.11 -19.03
C ILE A 563 9.07 -7.37 -20.29
N LEU A 564 10.30 -7.59 -20.76
CA LEU A 564 10.83 -6.99 -21.98
C LEU A 564 10.01 -7.39 -23.22
N ASN A 565 9.51 -8.64 -23.27
CA ASN A 565 8.54 -9.09 -24.27
C ASN A 565 7.29 -8.19 -24.36
N ALA A 566 6.76 -7.70 -23.23
CA ALA A 566 5.56 -6.87 -23.22
C ALA A 566 5.79 -5.50 -23.87
N PHE A 567 7.00 -4.93 -23.75
CA PHE A 567 7.37 -3.68 -24.42
C PHE A 567 7.69 -3.89 -25.90
N VAL A 568 8.50 -4.91 -26.23
CA VAL A 568 9.00 -5.11 -27.60
C VAL A 568 7.93 -5.73 -28.51
N LEU A 569 7.27 -6.81 -28.07
CA LEU A 569 6.22 -7.47 -28.86
C LEU A 569 4.88 -6.71 -28.82
N GLY A 570 4.72 -5.79 -27.87
CA GLY A 570 3.64 -4.81 -27.87
C GLY A 570 3.97 -3.53 -28.66
N GLU A 571 5.17 -3.44 -29.25
CA GLU A 571 5.71 -2.25 -29.92
C GLU A 571 5.51 -0.96 -29.11
N VAL A 572 5.70 -0.97 -27.79
CA VAL A 572 5.32 0.15 -26.90
C VAL A 572 6.13 1.41 -27.16
N PHE A 573 7.43 1.25 -27.39
CA PHE A 573 8.38 2.29 -27.80
C PHE A 573 8.86 2.00 -29.22
N THR A 574 9.37 3.02 -29.92
CA THR A 574 9.99 2.78 -31.24
C THR A 574 11.36 2.10 -31.10
N GLU A 575 11.66 1.20 -32.03
CA GLU A 575 12.98 0.57 -32.20
C GLU A 575 13.82 1.30 -33.28
N ASP A 576 13.23 2.27 -34.00
CA ASP A 576 13.96 3.16 -34.91
C ASP A 576 14.51 4.37 -34.13
N ARG A 577 15.82 4.61 -34.24
CA ARG A 577 16.51 5.68 -33.51
C ARG A 577 16.34 7.04 -34.16
N ASP A 578 16.09 7.08 -35.47
CA ASP A 578 15.87 8.35 -36.17
C ASP A 578 14.46 8.91 -35.91
N GLU A 579 13.58 8.12 -35.30
CA GLU A 579 12.28 8.55 -34.76
C GLU A 579 12.33 9.03 -33.30
N VAL A 580 13.42 8.80 -32.56
CA VAL A 580 13.48 9.11 -31.11
C VAL A 580 13.68 10.61 -30.85
N ILE A 581 12.80 11.20 -30.05
CA ILE A 581 12.87 12.58 -29.58
C ILE A 581 13.01 12.66 -28.05
N SER A 582 13.33 13.84 -27.53
CA SER A 582 13.38 14.06 -26.08
C SER A 582 12.00 14.41 -25.49
N LEU A 583 11.76 14.12 -24.22
CA LEU A 583 10.54 14.59 -23.53
C LEU A 583 10.49 16.13 -23.42
N ASP A 584 11.65 16.80 -23.39
CA ASP A 584 11.80 18.28 -23.50
C ASP A 584 11.38 18.84 -24.87
N GLU A 585 11.14 17.98 -25.86
CA GLU A 585 10.63 18.31 -27.18
C GLU A 585 9.17 17.90 -27.33
N ALA A 586 8.84 16.66 -26.96
CA ALA A 586 7.47 16.13 -26.99
C ALA A 586 6.46 16.97 -26.19
N MET A 587 6.91 17.63 -25.12
CA MET A 587 6.05 18.45 -24.26
C MET A 587 5.99 19.95 -24.63
N ARG A 588 6.86 20.44 -25.53
CA ARG A 588 7.12 21.87 -25.73
C ARG A 588 5.88 22.61 -26.24
N ASP A 589 5.40 23.60 -25.47
CA ASP A 589 4.12 24.30 -25.67
C ASP A 589 2.94 23.33 -25.94
N THR A 590 2.95 22.18 -25.28
CA THR A 590 2.04 21.07 -25.59
C THR A 590 1.44 20.47 -24.31
N VAL A 591 0.19 20.01 -24.42
CA VAL A 591 -0.41 19.09 -23.45
C VAL A 591 -0.22 17.66 -23.97
N LEU A 592 0.83 16.97 -23.49
CA LEU A 592 1.11 15.60 -23.87
C LEU A 592 0.22 14.63 -23.06
N VAL A 593 -0.68 13.93 -23.74
CA VAL A 593 -1.62 12.98 -23.14
C VAL A 593 -1.22 11.55 -23.49
N ILE A 594 -0.95 10.73 -22.47
CA ILE A 594 -0.62 9.31 -22.64
C ILE A 594 -1.90 8.48 -22.44
N ASP A 595 -2.40 7.86 -23.52
CA ASP A 595 -3.59 7.00 -23.53
C ASP A 595 -3.28 5.63 -22.90
N LEU A 596 -3.23 5.58 -21.58
CA LEU A 596 -3.03 4.34 -20.83
C LEU A 596 -4.24 3.42 -20.90
N ASN A 597 -5.43 3.94 -21.23
CA ASN A 597 -6.63 3.10 -21.39
C ASN A 597 -6.46 2.08 -22.54
N SER A 598 -5.84 2.46 -23.66
CA SER A 598 -5.55 1.58 -24.82
C SER A 598 -5.01 0.19 -24.49
N LEU A 599 -4.10 0.07 -23.49
CA LEU A 599 -3.50 -1.18 -23.01
C LEU A 599 -4.46 -2.14 -22.28
N GLY A 600 -5.77 -1.87 -22.31
CA GLY A 600 -6.81 -2.79 -21.86
C GLY A 600 -6.65 -3.19 -20.39
N ALA A 601 -6.43 -4.48 -20.12
CA ALA A 601 -6.31 -5.03 -18.77
C ALA A 601 -4.88 -5.08 -18.22
N ASP A 602 -3.83 -4.75 -19.00
CA ASP A 602 -2.45 -4.84 -18.52
C ASP A 602 -2.09 -3.66 -17.60
N SER A 603 -2.40 -3.82 -16.32
CA SER A 603 -2.05 -2.85 -15.29
C SER A 603 -0.54 -2.74 -15.04
N TYR A 604 0.27 -3.76 -15.37
CA TYR A 604 1.71 -3.70 -15.10
C TYR A 604 2.43 -2.84 -16.13
N THR A 605 2.19 -3.08 -17.42
CA THR A 605 2.80 -2.31 -18.51
C THR A 605 2.33 -0.85 -18.49
N LYS A 606 1.04 -0.58 -18.19
CA LYS A 606 0.55 0.79 -17.94
C LYS A 606 1.36 1.50 -16.85
N ASN A 607 1.53 0.87 -15.69
CA ASN A 607 2.22 1.50 -14.56
C ASN A 607 3.73 1.63 -14.80
N ALA A 608 4.34 0.74 -15.58
CA ALA A 608 5.75 0.85 -15.99
C ALA A 608 5.98 2.02 -16.95
N ILE A 609 5.12 2.21 -17.95
CA ILE A 609 5.14 3.40 -18.81
C ILE A 609 5.05 4.66 -17.95
N VAL A 610 4.10 4.73 -17.01
CA VAL A 610 3.98 5.90 -16.11
C VAL A 610 5.28 6.16 -15.35
N VAL A 611 5.95 5.13 -14.81
CA VAL A 611 7.22 5.33 -14.10
C VAL A 611 8.34 5.84 -15.00
N PHE A 612 8.46 5.31 -16.22
CA PHE A 612 9.47 5.80 -17.17
C PHE A 612 9.22 7.27 -17.54
N TYR A 613 7.97 7.64 -17.82
CA TYR A 613 7.61 9.05 -18.07
C TYR A 613 7.79 9.93 -16.83
N LEU A 614 7.54 9.44 -15.60
CA LEU A 614 7.82 10.19 -14.36
C LEU A 614 9.32 10.44 -14.18
N ASP A 615 10.17 9.44 -14.45
CA ASP A 615 11.63 9.58 -14.41
C ASP A 615 12.11 10.62 -15.42
N MET A 616 11.73 10.46 -16.69
CA MET A 616 12.07 11.42 -17.75
C MET A 616 11.51 12.83 -17.48
N PHE A 617 10.34 12.95 -16.85
CA PHE A 617 9.73 14.24 -16.47
C PHE A 617 10.46 14.91 -15.30
N TYR A 618 10.92 14.13 -14.31
CA TYR A 618 11.76 14.61 -13.22
C TYR A 618 13.16 15.02 -13.70
N GLU A 619 13.76 14.26 -14.62
CA GLU A 619 15.02 14.63 -15.26
C GLU A 619 14.86 15.90 -16.12
N ARG A 620 13.76 16.04 -16.86
CA ARG A 620 13.34 17.30 -17.53
C ARG A 620 13.24 18.45 -16.52
N MET A 621 12.53 18.26 -15.41
CA MET A 621 12.40 19.26 -14.35
C MET A 621 13.77 19.74 -13.83
N LYS A 622 14.70 18.82 -13.54
CA LYS A 622 16.05 19.16 -13.07
C LYS A 622 16.89 19.94 -14.10
N ARG A 623 16.58 19.86 -15.39
CA ARG A 623 17.19 20.66 -16.47
C ARG A 623 16.53 22.03 -16.68
N MET A 624 15.34 22.30 -16.13
CA MET A 624 14.64 23.57 -16.32
C MET A 624 15.45 24.75 -15.76
N LYS A 625 15.55 25.83 -16.55
CA LYS A 625 16.14 27.09 -16.10
C LYS A 625 15.22 27.73 -15.06
N LYS A 626 15.73 27.92 -13.84
CA LYS A 626 15.00 28.60 -12.75
C LYS A 626 14.79 30.08 -13.10
N VAL A 627 13.56 30.44 -13.46
CA VAL A 627 13.16 31.83 -13.73
C VAL A 627 13.08 32.59 -12.39
N PRO A 628 13.76 33.75 -12.24
CA PRO A 628 13.65 34.55 -11.03
C PRO A 628 12.20 34.98 -10.74
N PRO A 629 11.76 35.04 -9.47
CA PRO A 629 10.47 35.63 -9.13
C PRO A 629 10.40 37.10 -9.56
N ARG A 630 9.21 37.54 -9.96
CA ARG A 630 8.91 38.93 -10.31
C ARG A 630 7.86 39.51 -9.37
N HIS A 631 7.82 40.84 -9.24
CA HIS A 631 6.71 41.50 -8.55
C HIS A 631 5.56 41.75 -9.53
N THR A 632 4.33 41.68 -9.03
CA THR A 632 3.13 42.21 -9.69
C THR A 632 2.99 43.69 -9.36
N ASP A 633 2.07 44.38 -10.04
CA ASP A 633 1.80 45.80 -9.81
C ASP A 633 1.27 46.06 -8.38
N ASP A 634 0.56 45.08 -7.80
CA ASP A 634 0.14 45.06 -6.38
C ASP A 634 1.30 44.81 -5.38
N GLY A 635 2.54 44.68 -5.86
CA GLY A 635 3.74 44.36 -5.07
C GLY A 635 3.94 42.88 -4.71
N VAL A 636 2.92 42.03 -4.92
CA VAL A 636 2.97 40.58 -4.63
C VAL A 636 4.07 39.92 -5.45
N THR A 637 4.86 39.05 -4.80
CA THR A 637 5.93 38.31 -5.50
C THR A 637 5.36 37.06 -6.16
N VAL A 638 5.48 36.92 -7.47
CA VAL A 638 5.02 35.75 -8.24
C VAL A 638 6.16 35.01 -8.94
N ARG A 639 6.03 33.69 -9.05
CA ARG A 639 6.94 32.78 -9.76
C ARG A 639 6.35 32.35 -11.09
N ASN A 640 7.23 31.99 -12.04
CA ASN A 640 6.83 31.34 -13.28
C ASN A 640 6.28 29.93 -12.99
N ILE A 641 5.24 29.52 -13.72
CA ILE A 641 4.74 28.15 -13.70
C ILE A 641 5.21 27.47 -14.99
N SER A 642 6.13 26.52 -14.88
CA SER A 642 6.83 25.93 -16.02
C SER A 642 6.07 24.74 -16.59
N SER A 643 5.52 23.86 -15.75
CA SER A 643 4.81 22.66 -16.21
C SER A 643 3.88 22.07 -15.14
N TYR A 644 2.90 21.28 -15.56
CA TYR A 644 2.09 20.44 -14.68
C TYR A 644 2.12 18.97 -15.09
N LEU A 645 2.36 18.10 -14.09
CA LEU A 645 2.01 16.69 -14.16
C LEU A 645 0.55 16.53 -13.72
N LEU A 646 -0.25 15.79 -14.47
CA LEU A 646 -1.61 15.39 -14.10
C LEU A 646 -1.75 13.87 -14.17
N VAL A 647 -2.22 13.28 -13.08
CA VAL A 647 -2.47 11.84 -12.97
C VAL A 647 -3.94 11.63 -12.66
N ASP A 648 -4.72 11.14 -13.63
CA ASP A 648 -6.05 10.63 -13.31
C ASP A 648 -5.98 9.24 -12.67
N GLU A 649 -6.93 8.94 -11.79
CA GLU A 649 -6.96 7.73 -10.97
C GLU A 649 -5.59 7.40 -10.33
N ALA A 650 -4.94 8.43 -9.74
CA ALA A 650 -3.59 8.38 -9.17
C ALA A 650 -3.36 7.27 -8.12
N SER A 651 -4.44 6.74 -7.54
CA SER A 651 -4.49 5.48 -6.79
C SER A 651 -3.82 4.30 -7.51
N ASN A 652 -3.78 4.31 -8.84
CA ASN A 652 -3.06 3.32 -9.64
C ASN A 652 -1.55 3.35 -9.42
N ILE A 653 -0.95 4.52 -9.17
CA ILE A 653 0.52 4.66 -8.99
C ILE A 653 0.94 4.89 -7.54
N MET A 654 0.15 5.62 -6.75
CA MET A 654 0.48 5.97 -5.36
C MET A 654 0.77 4.72 -4.49
N LYS A 655 0.11 3.60 -4.79
CA LYS A 655 0.29 2.30 -4.11
C LYS A 655 1.69 1.69 -4.23
N TYR A 656 2.47 2.05 -5.26
CA TYR A 656 3.81 1.48 -5.48
C TYR A 656 4.95 2.28 -4.83
N LYS A 657 4.69 3.51 -4.37
CA LYS A 657 5.70 4.40 -3.75
C LYS A 657 6.93 4.58 -4.66
N PHE A 658 6.73 5.24 -5.79
CA PHE A 658 7.83 5.61 -6.67
C PHE A 658 8.51 6.87 -6.15
N ASP A 659 9.79 6.78 -5.76
CA ASP A 659 10.54 7.90 -5.14
C ASP A 659 10.53 9.15 -6.02
N VAL A 660 10.53 8.97 -7.35
CA VAL A 660 10.42 10.06 -8.32
C VAL A 660 9.12 10.88 -8.17
N LEU A 661 7.99 10.25 -7.82
CA LEU A 661 6.74 10.97 -7.56
C LEU A 661 6.83 11.79 -6.27
N ASP A 662 7.48 11.26 -5.24
CA ASP A 662 7.72 11.95 -3.96
C ASP A 662 8.67 13.15 -4.14
N SER A 663 9.76 12.97 -4.91
CA SER A 663 10.66 14.06 -5.31
C SER A 663 9.97 15.11 -6.18
N LEU A 664 9.13 14.74 -7.15
CA LEU A 664 8.33 15.68 -7.94
C LEU A 664 7.41 16.52 -7.06
N LEU A 665 6.71 15.89 -6.11
CA LEU A 665 5.81 16.56 -5.16
C LEU A 665 6.55 17.49 -4.20
N LYS A 666 7.73 17.09 -3.70
CA LYS A 666 8.50 17.86 -2.72
C LYS A 666 9.32 18.99 -3.33
N GLU A 667 9.89 18.77 -4.51
CA GLU A 667 10.91 19.65 -5.12
C GLU A 667 10.38 20.47 -6.30
N GLY A 668 9.26 20.06 -6.92
CA GLY A 668 8.71 20.66 -8.14
C GLY A 668 8.50 22.18 -8.07
N ARG A 669 8.04 22.71 -6.93
CA ARG A 669 7.83 24.14 -6.72
C ARG A 669 9.10 24.99 -6.96
N GLU A 670 10.29 24.44 -6.75
CA GLU A 670 11.55 25.17 -7.00
C GLU A 670 11.80 25.43 -8.50
N PHE A 671 11.21 24.61 -9.37
CA PHE A 671 11.35 24.64 -10.83
C PHE A 671 10.09 25.18 -11.52
N GLY A 672 9.07 25.60 -10.76
CA GLY A 672 7.76 25.99 -11.28
C GLY A 672 6.91 24.80 -11.73
N VAL A 673 7.19 23.58 -11.27
CA VAL A 673 6.47 22.36 -11.62
C VAL A 673 5.47 21.98 -10.52
N GLY A 674 4.21 21.76 -10.90
CA GLY A 674 3.17 21.27 -9.99
C GLY A 674 2.64 19.89 -10.38
N THR A 675 2.04 19.18 -9.42
CA THR A 675 1.40 17.88 -9.65
C THR A 675 -0.07 17.90 -9.26
N ILE A 676 -0.96 17.49 -10.17
CA ILE A 676 -2.40 17.28 -9.91
C ILE A 676 -2.66 15.78 -9.80
N LEU A 677 -3.11 15.33 -8.63
CA LEU A 677 -3.46 13.94 -8.35
C LEU A 677 -4.99 13.82 -8.19
N SER A 678 -5.64 13.18 -9.17
CA SER A 678 -7.08 12.89 -9.15
C SER A 678 -7.34 11.47 -8.64
N SER A 679 -8.34 11.30 -7.77
CA SER A 679 -8.78 9.96 -7.33
C SER A 679 -10.23 9.97 -6.82
N GLN A 680 -10.74 8.79 -6.45
CA GLN A 680 -12.13 8.61 -6.02
C GLN A 680 -12.36 8.86 -4.52
N TYR A 681 -11.42 8.42 -3.66
CA TYR A 681 -11.56 8.46 -2.20
C TYR A 681 -10.41 9.20 -1.52
N LEU A 682 -10.69 9.84 -0.38
CA LEU A 682 -9.73 10.61 0.41
C LEU A 682 -8.61 9.71 0.95
N SER A 683 -8.95 8.48 1.34
CA SER A 683 -8.04 7.44 1.82
C SER A 683 -6.97 7.01 0.80
N HIS A 684 -7.21 7.14 -0.52
CA HIS A 684 -6.24 6.75 -1.54
C HIS A 684 -4.93 7.57 -1.49
N PHE A 685 -4.96 8.77 -0.91
CA PHE A 685 -3.78 9.65 -0.77
C PHE A 685 -2.88 9.24 0.41
N LYS A 686 -3.32 8.31 1.26
CA LYS A 686 -2.57 7.78 2.42
C LYS A 686 -2.40 6.26 2.29
N VAL A 687 -1.24 5.85 1.80
CA VAL A 687 -0.85 4.43 1.74
C VAL A 687 -0.01 4.06 2.97
N GLN A 688 0.10 2.77 3.30
CA GLN A 688 0.91 2.31 4.44
C GLN A 688 2.35 2.84 4.32
N GLY A 689 2.76 3.77 5.18
CA GLY A 689 4.10 4.37 5.16
C GLY A 689 4.37 5.45 4.11
N ALA A 690 3.34 6.03 3.45
CA ALA A 690 3.49 7.29 2.70
C ALA A 690 2.16 8.06 2.64
N ASN A 691 2.19 9.36 2.98
CA ASN A 691 1.01 10.23 2.99
C ASN A 691 1.16 11.37 1.98
N TYR A 692 0.74 11.14 0.73
CA TYR A 692 0.87 12.12 -0.35
C TYR A 692 0.10 13.42 -0.05
N ALA A 693 -1.00 13.34 0.72
CA ALA A 693 -1.83 14.48 1.09
C ALA A 693 -1.07 15.63 1.76
N GLU A 694 -0.01 15.34 2.51
CA GLU A 694 0.83 16.35 3.19
C GLU A 694 1.54 17.30 2.20
N THR A 695 1.72 16.87 0.94
CA THR A 695 2.35 17.68 -0.12
C THR A 695 1.36 18.50 -0.95
N LEU A 696 0.05 18.34 -0.71
CA LEU A 696 -1.03 18.94 -1.51
C LEU A 696 -1.61 20.16 -0.79
N SER A 697 -1.25 21.36 -1.28
CA SER A 697 -1.75 22.65 -0.76
C SER A 697 -3.18 22.94 -1.20
N THR A 698 -3.55 22.46 -2.39
CA THR A 698 -4.81 22.82 -3.04
C THR A 698 -5.71 21.59 -3.14
N TRP A 699 -6.99 21.75 -2.81
CA TRP A 699 -7.95 20.66 -2.76
C TRP A 699 -9.28 21.03 -3.41
N PHE A 700 -9.80 20.11 -4.21
CA PHE A 700 -11.16 20.14 -4.75
C PHE A 700 -11.86 18.82 -4.40
N ILE A 701 -12.65 18.83 -3.33
CA ILE A 701 -13.38 17.66 -2.86
C ILE A 701 -14.84 17.79 -3.30
N HIS A 702 -15.18 17.10 -4.37
CA HIS A 702 -16.55 16.94 -4.85
C HIS A 702 -17.33 15.98 -3.92
N LYS A 703 -18.54 15.59 -4.33
CA LYS A 703 -19.33 14.58 -3.62
C LYS A 703 -18.53 13.29 -3.36
N VAL A 704 -18.40 12.93 -2.08
CA VAL A 704 -17.85 11.65 -1.62
C VAL A 704 -18.87 11.07 -0.61
N PRO A 705 -19.63 10.02 -0.94
CA PRO A 705 -20.75 9.54 -0.11
C PRO A 705 -20.38 9.13 1.32
N ASN A 706 -19.13 8.69 1.52
CA ASN A 706 -18.65 8.16 2.80
C ASN A 706 -17.70 9.13 3.55
N ALA A 707 -17.56 10.39 3.12
CA ALA A 707 -16.58 11.32 3.68
C ALA A 707 -16.77 11.55 5.19
N ILE A 708 -15.74 11.29 5.99
CA ILE A 708 -15.77 11.56 7.44
C ILE A 708 -14.89 12.76 7.81
N HIS A 709 -15.30 13.52 8.82
CA HIS A 709 -14.60 14.76 9.19
C HIS A 709 -13.13 14.53 9.59
N THR A 710 -12.82 13.36 10.18
CA THR A 710 -11.46 12.94 10.54
C THR A 710 -10.55 12.73 9.32
N GLU A 711 -11.07 12.23 8.19
CA GLU A 711 -10.31 12.18 6.93
C GLU A 711 -10.01 13.59 6.42
N LEU A 712 -11.01 14.48 6.42
CA LEU A 712 -10.84 15.87 5.98
C LEU A 712 -9.79 16.61 6.83
N SER A 713 -9.83 16.44 8.17
CA SER A 713 -8.79 16.94 9.07
C SER A 713 -7.40 16.38 8.72
N ALA A 714 -7.31 15.08 8.37
CA ALA A 714 -6.06 14.44 7.98
C ALA A 714 -5.49 14.90 6.63
N LEU A 715 -6.31 15.51 5.76
CA LEU A 715 -5.87 16.23 4.55
C LEU A 715 -5.44 17.70 4.84
N GLY A 716 -5.33 18.08 6.10
CA GLY A 716 -4.96 19.43 6.52
C GLY A 716 -6.08 20.47 6.45
N ILE A 717 -7.34 20.05 6.27
CA ILE A 717 -8.51 20.94 6.32
C ILE A 717 -8.83 21.19 7.80
N LYS A 718 -8.18 22.22 8.37
CA LYS A 718 -8.20 22.51 9.82
C LYS A 718 -9.60 22.75 10.38
N ASP A 719 -10.49 23.35 9.58
CA ASP A 719 -11.86 23.67 9.96
C ASP A 719 -12.86 22.53 9.68
N ALA A 720 -12.38 21.33 9.38
CA ALA A 720 -13.22 20.18 9.09
C ALA A 720 -14.06 19.74 10.31
N ASN A 721 -15.37 19.70 10.12
CA ASN A 721 -16.35 19.33 11.13
C ASN A 721 -17.43 18.41 10.53
N PHE A 722 -18.37 17.96 11.36
CA PHE A 722 -19.45 17.07 10.94
C PHE A 722 -20.31 17.67 9.82
N ASP A 723 -20.70 18.95 9.93
CA ASP A 723 -21.54 19.64 8.96
C ASP A 723 -20.87 19.78 7.59
N MET A 724 -19.55 19.99 7.56
CA MET A 724 -18.75 20.02 6.34
C MET A 724 -18.73 18.63 5.68
N ALA A 725 -18.60 17.56 6.46
CA ALA A 725 -18.63 16.20 5.96
C ALA A 725 -20.03 15.82 5.42
N GLU A 726 -21.12 16.16 6.12
CA GLU A 726 -22.50 15.99 5.61
C GLU A 726 -22.72 16.79 4.32
N ARG A 727 -22.26 18.05 4.28
CA ARG A 727 -22.39 18.85 3.07
C ARG A 727 -21.62 18.25 1.90
N ILE A 728 -20.45 17.65 2.11
CA ILE A 728 -19.71 16.89 1.09
C ILE A 728 -20.50 15.66 0.62
N ARG A 729 -21.15 14.90 1.50
CA ARG A 729 -22.06 13.80 1.08
C ARG A 729 -23.18 14.29 0.16
N GLY A 730 -23.67 15.51 0.39
CA GLY A 730 -24.79 16.13 -0.31
C GLY A 730 -24.46 16.95 -1.58
N LEU A 731 -23.19 17.08 -1.97
CA LEU A 731 -22.80 17.92 -3.13
C LEU A 731 -23.42 17.42 -4.45
N LYS A 732 -23.77 18.37 -5.32
CA LYS A 732 -24.23 18.10 -6.69
C LYS A 732 -23.06 18.02 -7.68
N VAL A 733 -23.38 17.70 -8.93
CA VAL A 733 -22.41 17.71 -10.03
C VAL A 733 -21.89 19.14 -10.24
N HIS A 734 -20.55 19.28 -10.34
CA HIS A 734 -19.84 20.57 -10.37
C HIS A 734 -20.01 21.45 -9.11
N GLU A 735 -20.34 20.86 -7.95
CA GLU A 735 -20.18 21.49 -6.64
C GLU A 735 -19.05 20.78 -5.86
N SER A 736 -18.14 21.55 -5.27
CA SER A 736 -17.00 21.02 -4.51
C SER A 736 -16.66 21.88 -3.29
N LEU A 737 -15.98 21.28 -2.32
CA LEU A 737 -15.21 22.01 -1.31
C LEU A 737 -13.85 22.38 -1.92
N TYR A 738 -13.61 23.69 -2.06
CA TYR A 738 -12.34 24.25 -2.49
C TYR A 738 -11.54 24.78 -1.29
N ARG A 739 -10.26 24.40 -1.20
CA ARG A 739 -9.26 24.97 -0.28
C ARG A 739 -7.96 25.19 -1.03
N SER A 740 -7.29 26.31 -0.76
CA SER A 740 -5.89 26.54 -1.12
C SER A 740 -5.20 27.29 0.04
N ASP A 741 -3.93 27.67 -0.11
CA ASP A 741 -3.23 28.42 0.94
C ASP A 741 -3.66 29.90 1.01
N LEU A 742 -4.16 30.45 -0.10
CA LEU A 742 -4.56 31.86 -0.23
C LEU A 742 -6.06 32.10 -0.01
N SER A 743 -6.88 31.07 -0.21
CA SER A 743 -8.34 31.15 -0.10
C SER A 743 -8.85 30.31 1.06
N PRO A 744 -9.54 30.88 2.06
CA PRO A 744 -10.19 30.08 3.09
C PRO A 744 -11.18 29.07 2.48
N THR A 745 -11.14 27.87 3.07
CA THR A 745 -11.96 26.69 2.80
C THR A 745 -13.42 27.08 2.55
N ARG A 746 -13.94 26.81 1.35
CA ARG A 746 -15.29 27.21 0.95
C ARG A 746 -15.91 26.24 -0.04
N PHE A 747 -17.23 26.13 -0.03
CA PHE A 747 -17.95 25.40 -1.06
C PHE A 747 -18.19 26.29 -2.28
N ILE A 748 -17.78 25.81 -3.45
CA ILE A 748 -17.97 26.48 -4.75
C ILE A 748 -18.88 25.65 -5.66
N ARG A 749 -19.53 26.34 -6.60
CA ARG A 749 -19.93 25.76 -7.88
C ARG A 749 -18.85 26.09 -8.90
N GLU A 750 -18.28 25.07 -9.51
CA GLU A 750 -17.19 25.15 -10.47
C GLU A 750 -17.71 25.60 -11.85
N VAL A 751 -16.81 26.13 -12.68
CA VAL A 751 -17.08 26.35 -14.12
C VAL A 751 -16.52 25.16 -14.90
N PRO A 752 -17.35 24.21 -15.36
CA PRO A 752 -16.87 23.04 -16.09
C PRO A 752 -16.35 23.44 -17.49
N PHE A 753 -15.40 22.67 -18.01
CA PHE A 753 -14.74 22.93 -19.29
C PHE A 753 -15.71 23.25 -20.44
N TRP A 754 -16.82 22.51 -20.58
CA TRP A 754 -17.83 22.76 -21.64
C TRP A 754 -18.50 24.15 -21.59
N GLN A 755 -18.43 24.88 -20.46
CA GLN A 755 -18.86 26.28 -20.36
C GLN A 755 -17.75 27.28 -20.75
N LEU A 756 -16.48 26.91 -20.58
CA LEU A 756 -15.33 27.76 -20.93
C LEU A 756 -15.01 27.77 -22.43
N ILE A 757 -15.49 26.76 -23.17
CA ILE A 757 -15.34 26.64 -24.63
C ILE A 757 -16.65 26.93 -25.39
N ALA A 758 -17.74 27.26 -24.69
CA ALA A 758 -18.98 27.68 -25.33
C ALA A 758 -18.78 29.05 -26.00
N PRO A 759 -19.29 29.26 -27.24
CA PRO A 759 -19.29 30.59 -27.85
C PRO A 759 -20.22 31.55 -27.07
N GLU A 760 -19.79 32.81 -26.94
CA GLU A 760 -20.55 33.91 -26.32
C GLU A 760 -21.73 34.39 -27.20
#